data_AF-A0A2V2VPH3-F1
#
_entry.id   AF-A0A2V2VPH3-F1
#
_cell.length_a   1.000
_cell.length_b   1.000
_cell.length_c   1.000
_cell.angle_alpha   90.00
_cell.angle_beta   90.00
_cell.angle_gamma   90.00
#
_symmetry.space_group_name_H-M   'P 1'
#
loop_
_entity.id
_entity.type
_entity.pdbx_description
1 polymer ?
#
loop_
_entity_poly.entity_id
_entity_poly.type
_entity_poly.pdbx_seq_one_letter_code
_entity_poly.pdbx_strand_id
1 'polypeptide(L)'
;MGSLAVESLELEVLRAPAFVKTWLRLVDAIQLSEHESAAAKANATNVAYERAIRANGFSYKLWVSYIAYRRDNTRELSSLHEWFRALRNIYDRAVEKLPMMPLLWVSFLEFLMDAPVPPRLTLIRHTIIRALRALPVTQHHRVWKLAKRWTRLPHVPTETAKYLWRLYLLFDSRASNQRDYFLMLWEKGSTSEFLTECAVFLTDGSPHEDLLSDTTFWETVRLALETKDLRFSGDVAKIEKLLNVAAEHCASPAELKISHAVFLSGHGDFAMAREALWALLETADDATIFSRVFSMAVAFEDQIIDSLAMDPSIQALSDKGYQQFLEKLCGDTRDPLTHLRRLNHQHALLLNQVQLRENFRDTTMWLKRVELLREMVCDNRASHNDVVMLYRQAIAQCTSGLKLVDVDAAQLFESYARYLWDTDCGKEAIAVAKEAAWHISFSSTSSNLFLMGLFVEFMLLSSTRENCLTELLSNLQAVNIFNGIRSRGLAKGAVISDVQKDPRAWMLVLDVAFCELPETLGRVIELYNKSSAYSVESACYLAGRLWHSGRTHQAFREFERALVAFKDAHLAMLYALQQYLSCLCLSFGKQLPLHRLRELTRLGFEVVPFTLRSCPVASVEFLLNCAALESRFGLSGTAVKVAQDCLDVAQRKLWQWRRIFCFVL
;
A
#
# COMPACT_ATOMS: atom_id res chain seq x y z
N MET A 1 -20.32 87.02 22.50
CA MET A 1 -21.45 86.17 22.02
C MET A 1 -21.50 84.81 22.73
N GLY A 2 -20.36 84.13 22.97
CA GLY A 2 -20.34 82.81 23.62
C GLY A 2 -20.90 82.76 25.06
N SER A 3 -20.60 83.74 25.92
CA SER A 3 -21.04 83.73 27.35
C SER A 3 -22.55 83.73 27.52
N LEU A 4 -23.27 84.61 26.80
CA LEU A 4 -24.73 84.76 26.91
C LEU A 4 -25.48 83.48 26.49
N ALA A 5 -24.95 82.76 25.50
CA ALA A 5 -25.53 81.50 25.05
C ALA A 5 -25.29 80.35 26.04
N VAL A 6 -24.15 80.35 26.73
CA VAL A 6 -23.86 79.37 27.79
C VAL A 6 -24.75 79.64 29.01
N GLU A 7 -24.88 80.90 29.45
CA GLU A 7 -25.71 81.30 30.59
C GLU A 7 -27.20 80.99 30.39
N SER A 8 -27.74 81.22 29.18
CA SER A 8 -29.14 80.87 28.87
C SER A 8 -29.37 79.37 28.91
N LEU A 9 -28.47 78.58 28.33
CA LEU A 9 -28.51 77.12 28.36
C LEU A 9 -28.31 76.57 29.78
N GLU A 10 -27.51 77.21 30.64
CA GLU A 10 -27.36 76.82 32.04
C GLU A 10 -28.67 76.95 32.82
N LEU A 11 -29.42 78.04 32.62
CA LEU A 11 -30.74 78.23 33.22
C LEU A 11 -31.76 77.21 32.70
N GLU A 12 -31.75 76.91 31.40
CA GLU A 12 -32.62 75.90 30.81
C GLU A 12 -32.37 74.50 31.38
N VAL A 13 -31.10 74.16 31.56
CA VAL A 13 -30.67 72.88 32.13
C VAL A 13 -31.08 72.76 33.61
N LEU A 14 -31.02 73.85 34.39
CA LEU A 14 -31.48 73.86 35.78
C LEU A 14 -33.01 73.75 35.89
N ARG A 15 -33.76 74.35 34.96
CA ARG A 15 -35.23 74.25 34.92
C ARG A 15 -35.68 72.83 34.58
N ALA A 16 -34.98 72.16 33.67
CA ALA A 16 -35.42 70.87 33.13
C ALA A 16 -34.24 69.87 33.00
N PRO A 17 -33.71 69.37 34.14
CA PRO A 17 -32.50 68.57 34.16
C PRO A 17 -32.64 67.19 33.48
N ALA A 18 -33.86 66.69 33.27
CA ALA A 18 -34.10 65.41 32.60
C ALA A 18 -33.84 65.43 31.07
N PHE A 19 -33.80 66.62 30.44
CA PHE A 19 -33.70 66.72 28.99
C PHE A 19 -32.26 66.59 28.50
N VAL A 20 -31.89 65.43 27.98
CA VAL A 20 -30.53 65.14 27.48
C VAL A 20 -30.05 66.11 26.38
N LYS A 21 -30.95 66.59 25.51
CA LYS A 21 -30.60 67.46 24.38
C LYS A 21 -30.08 68.83 24.82
N THR A 22 -30.64 69.42 25.88
CA THR A 22 -30.20 70.73 26.40
C THR A 22 -28.82 70.62 27.04
N TRP A 23 -28.53 69.51 27.74
CA TRP A 23 -27.18 69.22 28.24
C TRP A 23 -26.14 69.08 27.13
N LEU A 24 -26.45 68.41 26.03
CA LEU A 24 -25.52 68.30 24.90
C LEU A 24 -25.26 69.66 24.25
N ARG A 25 -26.30 70.48 24.03
CA ARG A 25 -26.15 71.85 23.53
C ARG A 25 -25.32 72.73 24.45
N LEU A 26 -25.49 72.58 25.77
CA LEU A 26 -24.69 73.28 26.77
C LEU A 26 -23.21 72.91 26.61
N VAL A 27 -22.90 71.62 26.50
CA VAL A 27 -21.52 71.17 26.31
C VAL A 27 -20.94 71.72 25.00
N ASP A 28 -21.69 71.65 23.90
CA ASP A 28 -21.24 72.18 22.61
C ASP A 28 -20.96 73.69 22.70
N ALA A 29 -21.82 74.45 23.40
CA ALA A 29 -21.63 75.88 23.63
C ALA A 29 -20.37 76.17 24.46
N ILE A 30 -20.09 75.38 25.50
CA ILE A 30 -18.86 75.50 26.32
C ILE A 30 -17.61 75.11 25.50
N GLN A 31 -17.73 74.18 24.56
CA GLN A 31 -16.65 73.82 23.65
C GLN A 31 -16.39 74.88 22.58
N LEU A 32 -17.38 75.69 22.22
CA LEU A 32 -17.22 76.80 21.27
C LEU A 32 -16.78 78.10 21.95
N SER A 33 -16.97 78.22 23.27
CA SER A 33 -16.56 79.41 24.01
C SER A 33 -15.04 79.50 24.17
N GLU A 34 -14.54 80.75 24.21
CA GLU A 34 -13.15 81.05 24.53
C GLU A 34 -12.90 80.87 26.03
N HIS A 35 -11.77 80.25 26.38
CA HIS A 35 -11.33 80.00 27.75
C HIS A 35 -9.86 80.36 27.88
N GLU A 36 -9.43 80.71 29.09
CA GLU A 36 -8.06 81.15 29.40
C GLU A 36 -6.98 80.10 29.04
N SER A 37 -7.32 78.81 29.13
CA SER A 37 -6.43 77.72 28.76
C SER A 37 -7.21 76.50 28.26
N ALA A 38 -6.55 75.64 27.49
CA ALA A 38 -7.12 74.36 27.06
C ALA A 38 -7.51 73.46 28.26
N ALA A 39 -6.76 73.52 29.35
CA ALA A 39 -7.07 72.81 30.60
C ALA A 39 -8.32 73.37 31.29
N ALA A 40 -8.49 74.70 31.35
CA ALA A 40 -9.68 75.34 31.90
C ALA A 40 -10.94 74.94 31.11
N LYS A 41 -10.85 74.95 29.78
CA LYS A 41 -11.92 74.47 28.88
C LYS A 41 -12.26 73.00 29.12
N ALA A 42 -11.24 72.14 29.25
CA ALA A 42 -11.42 70.73 29.55
C ALA A 42 -12.08 70.51 30.92
N ASN A 43 -11.74 71.31 31.93
CA ASN A 43 -12.36 71.22 33.25
C ASN A 43 -13.83 71.69 33.22
N ALA A 44 -14.13 72.81 32.55
CA ALA A 44 -15.49 73.33 32.42
C ALA A 44 -16.43 72.32 31.72
N THR A 45 -15.97 71.76 30.60
CA THR A 45 -16.70 70.70 29.87
C THR A 45 -16.85 69.42 30.69
N ASN A 46 -15.82 69.00 31.43
CA ASN A 46 -15.89 67.85 32.34
C ASN A 46 -16.95 68.05 33.42
N VAL A 47 -16.99 69.24 34.03
CA VAL A 47 -17.99 69.58 35.06
C VAL A 47 -19.40 69.56 34.45
N ALA A 48 -19.58 70.10 33.24
CA ALA A 48 -20.87 70.05 32.55
C ALA A 48 -21.33 68.61 32.29
N TYR A 49 -20.44 67.73 31.83
CA TYR A 49 -20.76 66.31 31.64
C TYR A 49 -21.04 65.58 32.97
N GLU A 50 -20.27 65.82 34.02
CA GLU A 50 -20.52 65.23 35.34
C GLU A 50 -21.86 65.66 35.92
N ARG A 51 -22.26 66.93 35.73
CA ARG A 51 -23.60 67.42 36.07
C ARG A 51 -24.68 66.73 35.23
N ALA A 52 -24.46 66.62 33.91
CA ALA A 52 -25.40 65.99 32.98
C ALA A 52 -25.66 64.52 33.33
N ILE A 53 -24.60 63.78 33.66
CA ILE A 53 -24.67 62.36 34.00
C ILE A 53 -25.29 62.15 35.40
N ARG A 54 -25.07 63.05 36.36
CA ARG A 54 -25.76 63.01 37.66
C ARG A 54 -27.27 63.17 37.50
N ALA A 55 -27.70 64.06 36.61
CA ALA A 55 -29.12 64.24 36.29
C ALA A 55 -29.69 63.07 35.45
N ASN A 56 -28.92 62.57 34.48
CA ASN A 56 -29.37 61.59 33.48
C ASN A 56 -28.45 60.36 33.40
N GLY A 57 -28.34 59.61 34.49
CA GLY A 57 -27.39 58.50 34.62
C GLY A 57 -27.60 57.32 33.66
N PHE A 58 -28.78 57.17 33.07
CA PHE A 58 -29.11 56.09 32.12
C PHE A 58 -29.07 56.54 30.65
N SER A 59 -28.58 57.75 30.36
CA SER A 59 -28.47 58.24 28.98
C SER A 59 -27.22 57.70 28.30
N TYR A 60 -27.38 56.72 27.41
CA TYR A 60 -26.27 56.18 26.60
C TYR A 60 -25.55 57.26 25.80
N LYS A 61 -26.28 58.22 25.22
CA LYS A 61 -25.70 59.30 24.41
C LYS A 61 -24.75 60.18 25.22
N LEU A 62 -25.11 60.53 26.46
CA LEU A 62 -24.26 61.36 27.32
C LEU A 62 -22.98 60.63 27.75
N TRP A 63 -23.10 59.36 28.09
CA TRP A 63 -21.92 58.55 28.46
C TRP A 63 -20.95 58.41 27.30
N VAL A 64 -21.44 58.06 26.11
CA VAL A 64 -20.57 57.88 24.93
C VAL A 64 -19.97 59.21 24.48
N SER A 65 -20.74 60.30 24.47
CA SER A 65 -20.19 61.61 24.11
C SER A 65 -19.16 62.08 25.12
N TYR A 66 -19.37 61.83 26.42
CA TYR A 66 -18.40 62.16 27.46
C TYR A 66 -17.10 61.36 27.32
N ILE A 67 -17.22 60.05 27.08
CA ILE A 67 -16.08 59.16 26.86
C ILE A 67 -15.29 59.58 25.62
N ALA A 68 -15.96 59.85 24.50
CA ALA A 68 -15.31 60.32 23.27
C ALA A 68 -14.59 61.64 23.50
N TYR A 69 -15.27 62.61 24.13
CA TYR A 69 -14.67 63.89 24.50
C TYR A 69 -13.38 63.73 25.32
N ARG A 70 -13.41 62.88 26.37
CA ARG A 70 -12.25 62.63 27.22
C ARG A 70 -11.12 61.91 26.49
N ARG A 71 -11.45 60.98 25.60
CA ARG A 71 -10.46 60.25 24.81
C ARG A 71 -9.68 61.19 23.90
N ASP A 72 -10.38 62.10 23.23
CA ASP A 72 -9.78 62.93 22.17
C ASP A 72 -9.14 64.21 22.73
N ASN A 73 -9.78 64.88 23.69
CA ASN A 73 -9.37 66.23 24.11
C ASN A 73 -8.51 66.28 25.38
N THR A 74 -8.49 65.23 26.20
CA THR A 74 -7.80 65.26 27.51
C THR A 74 -6.49 64.46 27.54
N ARG A 75 -6.10 63.83 26.44
CA ARG A 75 -4.91 62.97 26.37
C ARG A 75 -3.59 63.75 26.50
N GLU A 76 -3.50 64.91 25.87
CA GLU A 76 -2.29 65.76 25.86
C GLU A 76 -2.18 66.68 27.09
N LEU A 77 -3.27 66.83 27.84
CA LEU A 77 -3.39 67.75 28.98
C LEU A 77 -2.98 67.12 30.32
N SER A 78 -2.70 65.82 30.37
CA SER A 78 -2.41 65.09 31.62
C SER A 78 -1.38 63.99 31.38
N SER A 79 -0.79 63.47 32.46
CA SER A 79 0.07 62.28 32.33
C SER A 79 -0.72 61.10 31.77
N LEU A 80 -0.08 60.25 30.96
CA LEU A 80 -0.74 59.09 30.32
C LEU A 80 -1.41 58.17 31.36
N HIS A 81 -0.81 58.02 32.54
CA HIS A 81 -1.36 57.20 33.62
C HIS A 81 -2.59 57.82 34.29
N GLU A 82 -2.60 59.13 34.51
CA GLU A 82 -3.75 59.83 35.10
C GLU A 82 -4.90 59.91 34.12
N TRP A 83 -4.61 60.23 32.85
CA TRP A 83 -5.59 60.20 31.77
C TRP A 83 -6.25 58.83 31.66
N PHE A 84 -5.44 57.76 31.64
CA PHE A 84 -5.95 56.39 31.59
C PHE A 84 -6.83 56.05 32.79
N ARG A 85 -6.39 56.40 34.02
CA ARG A 85 -7.15 56.13 35.24
C ARG A 85 -8.48 56.89 35.25
N ALA A 86 -8.47 58.15 34.85
CA ALA A 86 -9.66 58.99 34.81
C ALA A 86 -10.67 58.48 33.76
N LEU A 87 -10.20 58.16 32.55
CA LEU A 87 -11.06 57.63 31.49
C LEU A 87 -11.61 56.24 31.85
N ARG A 88 -10.79 55.37 32.43
CA ARG A 88 -11.24 54.07 32.96
C ARG A 88 -12.34 54.23 34.01
N ASN A 89 -12.18 55.15 34.96
CA ASN A 89 -13.19 55.38 35.99
C ASN A 89 -14.54 55.83 35.38
N ILE A 90 -14.51 56.58 34.29
CA ILE A 90 -15.72 56.97 33.54
C ILE A 90 -16.35 55.74 32.88
N TYR A 91 -15.56 54.89 32.22
CA TYR A 91 -16.04 53.63 31.66
C TYR A 91 -16.65 52.71 32.73
N ASP A 92 -15.97 52.53 33.87
CA ASP A 92 -16.44 51.67 34.97
C ASP A 92 -17.83 52.12 35.48
N ARG A 93 -18.01 53.44 35.64
CA ARG A 93 -19.30 54.04 36.04
C ARG A 93 -20.36 53.92 34.95
N ALA A 94 -19.98 54.15 33.69
CA ALA A 94 -20.89 54.07 32.55
C ALA A 94 -21.47 52.65 32.44
N VAL A 95 -20.60 51.67 32.56
CA VAL A 95 -20.92 50.24 32.46
C VAL A 95 -21.73 49.74 33.67
N GLU A 96 -21.52 50.29 34.87
CA GLU A 96 -22.40 50.02 36.02
C GLU A 96 -23.83 50.52 35.79
N LYS A 97 -24.00 51.69 35.17
CA LYS A 97 -25.33 52.24 34.88
C LYS A 97 -25.99 51.62 33.66
N LEU A 98 -25.19 51.22 32.67
CA LEU A 98 -25.65 50.71 31.37
C LEU A 98 -25.02 49.33 31.05
N PRO A 99 -25.23 48.31 31.90
CA PRO A 99 -24.56 47.01 31.75
C PRO A 99 -25.01 46.25 30.49
N MET A 100 -26.22 46.53 29.98
CA MET A 100 -26.80 45.85 28.82
C MET A 100 -26.41 46.47 27.47
N MET A 101 -25.50 47.46 27.44
CA MET A 101 -25.11 48.17 26.22
C MET A 101 -23.82 47.57 25.61
N PRO A 102 -23.89 46.71 24.57
CA PRO A 102 -22.72 45.95 24.09
C PRO A 102 -21.64 46.84 23.46
N LEU A 103 -22.03 47.91 22.76
CA LEU A 103 -21.06 48.81 22.13
C LEU A 103 -20.23 49.58 23.15
N LEU A 104 -20.77 49.84 24.35
CA LEU A 104 -20.03 50.46 25.45
C LEU A 104 -18.95 49.51 25.99
N TRP A 105 -19.24 48.22 26.10
CA TRP A 105 -18.26 47.21 26.51
C TRP A 105 -17.17 47.01 25.45
N VAL A 106 -17.55 46.98 24.18
CA VAL A 106 -16.61 46.88 23.05
C VAL A 106 -15.65 48.07 23.05
N SER A 107 -16.16 49.30 23.13
CA SER A 107 -15.32 50.49 23.17
C SER A 107 -14.44 50.54 24.43
N PHE A 108 -14.94 50.05 25.57
CA PHE A 108 -14.14 49.92 26.78
C PHE A 108 -12.99 48.94 26.61
N LEU A 109 -13.24 47.75 26.05
CA LEU A 109 -12.22 46.74 25.79
C LEU A 109 -11.19 47.22 24.76
N GLU A 110 -11.61 47.85 23.67
CA GLU A 110 -10.72 48.46 22.68
C GLU A 110 -9.83 49.53 23.32
N PHE A 111 -10.41 50.42 24.14
CA PHE A 111 -9.63 51.39 24.91
C PHE A 111 -8.58 50.73 25.80
N LEU A 112 -8.92 49.63 26.49
CA LEU A 112 -7.98 48.94 27.37
C LEU A 112 -6.88 48.20 26.58
N MET A 113 -7.16 47.71 25.37
CA MET A 113 -6.21 47.02 24.51
C MET A 113 -5.28 47.98 23.76
N ASP A 114 -5.79 49.14 23.32
CA ASP A 114 -5.04 50.13 22.51
C ASP A 114 -4.33 51.20 23.37
N ALA A 115 -4.52 51.19 24.69
CA ALA A 115 -3.94 52.21 25.55
C ALA A 115 -2.40 52.22 25.48
N PRO A 116 -1.75 53.40 25.40
CA PRO A 116 -0.29 53.56 25.35
C PRO A 116 0.41 53.30 26.71
N VAL A 117 -0.30 52.65 27.64
CA VAL A 117 0.12 52.35 29.01
C VAL A 117 0.51 50.87 29.05
N PRO A 118 1.47 50.44 29.91
CA PRO A 118 1.80 49.03 30.05
C PRO A 118 0.53 48.16 30.19
N PRO A 119 0.45 47.06 29.42
CA PRO A 119 -0.78 46.28 29.30
C PRO A 119 -1.19 45.72 30.65
N ARG A 120 -2.40 46.05 31.08
CA ARG A 120 -2.97 45.58 32.35
C ARG A 120 -3.75 44.29 32.12
N LEU A 121 -3.00 43.20 31.96
CA LEU A 121 -3.54 41.87 31.62
C LEU A 121 -4.72 41.45 32.51
N THR A 122 -4.57 41.62 33.82
CA THR A 122 -5.59 41.28 34.81
C THR A 122 -6.85 42.12 34.65
N LEU A 123 -6.69 43.42 34.38
CA LEU A 123 -7.81 44.33 34.14
C LEU A 123 -8.58 43.94 32.88
N ILE A 124 -7.89 43.71 31.75
CA ILE A 124 -8.54 43.33 30.49
C ILE A 124 -9.31 42.02 30.67
N ARG A 125 -8.68 41.00 31.26
CA ARG A 125 -9.32 39.72 31.55
C ARG A 125 -10.57 39.87 32.43
N HIS A 126 -10.49 40.66 33.51
CA HIS A 126 -11.66 40.91 34.36
C HIS A 126 -12.76 41.67 33.62
N THR A 127 -12.42 42.65 32.78
CA THR A 127 -13.39 43.39 31.98
C THR A 127 -14.08 42.50 30.95
N ILE A 128 -13.35 41.58 30.29
CA ILE A 128 -13.94 40.58 29.39
C ILE A 128 -14.96 39.72 30.15
N ILE A 129 -14.57 39.16 31.30
CA ILE A 129 -15.46 38.30 32.11
C ILE A 129 -16.67 39.11 32.61
N ARG A 130 -16.48 40.35 33.04
CA ARG A 130 -17.55 41.24 33.50
C ARG A 130 -18.52 41.59 32.36
N ALA A 131 -18.01 41.82 31.14
CA ALA A 131 -18.83 42.04 29.96
C ALA A 131 -19.67 40.81 29.60
N LEU A 132 -19.07 39.62 29.63
CA LEU A 132 -19.78 38.35 29.36
C LEU A 132 -20.85 38.04 30.40
N ARG A 133 -20.63 38.41 31.68
CA ARG A 133 -21.63 38.28 32.75
C ARG A 133 -22.78 39.28 32.62
N ALA A 134 -22.48 40.49 32.17
CA ALA A 134 -23.47 41.57 32.08
C ALA A 134 -24.33 41.49 30.81
N LEU A 135 -23.76 41.08 29.68
CA LEU A 135 -24.42 41.07 28.39
C LEU A 135 -25.20 39.76 28.14
N PRO A 136 -26.34 39.82 27.43
CA PRO A 136 -27.02 38.64 26.92
C PRO A 136 -26.13 37.83 25.99
N VAL A 137 -26.31 36.50 25.98
CA VAL A 137 -25.52 35.54 25.19
C VAL A 137 -25.49 35.88 23.70
N THR A 138 -26.59 36.42 23.15
CA THR A 138 -26.67 36.84 21.74
C THR A 138 -25.64 37.91 21.35
N GLN A 139 -25.13 38.68 22.32
CA GLN A 139 -24.14 39.73 22.09
C GLN A 139 -22.70 39.30 22.38
N HIS A 140 -22.48 38.08 22.90
CA HIS A 140 -21.15 37.60 23.29
C HIS A 140 -20.18 37.53 22.10
N HIS A 141 -20.68 37.32 20.88
CA HIS A 141 -19.86 37.31 19.65
C HIS A 141 -18.97 38.55 19.50
N ARG A 142 -19.44 39.74 19.93
CA ARG A 142 -18.67 40.98 19.86
C ARG A 142 -17.51 40.99 20.85
N VAL A 143 -17.74 40.50 22.07
CA VAL A 143 -16.73 40.41 23.13
C VAL A 143 -15.71 39.33 22.78
N TRP A 144 -16.16 38.16 22.32
CA TRP A 144 -15.28 37.06 21.90
C TRP A 144 -14.38 37.44 20.73
N LYS A 145 -14.87 38.23 19.76
CA LYS A 145 -14.03 38.75 18.66
C LYS A 145 -12.83 39.52 19.19
N LEU A 146 -13.03 40.41 20.17
CA LEU A 146 -11.95 41.17 20.81
C LEU A 146 -11.08 40.28 21.70
N ALA A 147 -11.68 39.38 22.47
CA ALA A 147 -10.95 38.46 23.34
C ALA A 147 -9.99 37.56 22.54
N LYS A 148 -10.46 36.96 21.43
CA LYS A 148 -9.62 36.16 20.52
C LYS A 148 -8.44 36.97 19.97
N ARG A 149 -8.71 38.18 19.48
CA ARG A 149 -7.65 39.09 18.99
C ARG A 149 -6.63 39.40 20.09
N TRP A 150 -7.09 39.67 21.31
CA TRP A 150 -6.24 39.98 22.44
C TRP A 150 -5.35 38.80 22.84
N THR A 151 -5.91 37.58 22.89
CA THR A 151 -5.13 36.39 23.27
C THR A 151 -3.93 36.12 22.37
N ARG A 152 -4.00 36.50 21.08
CA ARG A 152 -2.90 36.35 20.11
C ARG A 152 -1.76 37.35 20.31
N LEU A 153 -1.95 38.43 21.08
CA LEU A 153 -0.91 39.45 21.28
C LEU A 153 0.28 38.90 22.09
N PRO A 154 1.54 39.22 21.75
CA PRO A 154 2.72 38.56 22.31
C PRO A 154 2.88 38.78 23.83
N HIS A 155 2.41 39.91 24.35
CA HIS A 155 2.50 40.24 25.78
C HIS A 155 1.50 39.46 26.66
N VAL A 156 0.55 38.71 26.08
CA VAL A 156 -0.42 37.90 26.83
C VAL A 156 0.18 36.53 27.13
N PRO A 157 0.28 36.12 28.42
CA PRO A 157 0.78 34.80 28.79
C PRO A 157 -0.09 33.66 28.23
N THR A 158 0.55 32.55 27.87
CA THR A 158 -0.10 31.36 27.30
C THR A 158 -1.21 30.83 28.20
N GLU A 159 -0.97 30.71 29.51
CA GLU A 159 -1.98 30.29 30.50
C GLU A 159 -3.24 31.16 30.50
N THR A 160 -3.07 32.47 30.33
CA THR A 160 -4.21 33.40 30.30
C THR A 160 -5.02 33.24 29.01
N ALA A 161 -4.31 33.03 27.89
CA ALA A 161 -4.94 32.72 26.61
C ALA A 161 -5.69 31.38 26.68
N LYS A 162 -5.06 30.31 27.16
CA LYS A 162 -5.67 28.99 27.36
C LYS A 162 -6.95 29.05 28.16
N TYR A 163 -6.93 29.75 29.29
CA TYR A 163 -8.12 29.93 30.12
C TYR A 163 -9.28 30.57 29.35
N LEU A 164 -9.04 31.67 28.64
CA LEU A 164 -10.09 32.36 27.87
C LEU A 164 -10.59 31.52 26.68
N TRP A 165 -9.69 30.80 26.01
CA TRP A 165 -10.07 29.93 24.91
C TRP A 165 -10.86 28.71 25.37
N ARG A 166 -10.49 28.06 26.48
CA ARG A 166 -11.30 26.97 27.06
C ARG A 166 -12.70 27.46 27.43
N LEU A 167 -12.81 28.64 28.02
CA LEU A 167 -14.12 29.27 28.26
C LEU A 167 -14.91 29.53 26.97
N TYR A 168 -14.24 29.95 25.91
CA TYR A 168 -14.89 30.17 24.61
C TYR A 168 -15.33 28.84 23.96
N LEU A 169 -14.53 27.79 24.05
CA LEU A 169 -14.87 26.46 23.51
C LEU A 169 -16.04 25.80 24.26
N LEU A 170 -16.22 26.11 25.55
CA LEU A 170 -17.44 25.73 26.28
C LEU A 170 -18.69 26.45 25.77
N PHE A 171 -18.53 27.66 25.20
CA PHE A 171 -19.62 28.42 24.60
C PHE A 171 -19.91 28.01 23.15
N ASP A 172 -18.87 27.79 22.34
CA ASP A 172 -18.97 27.44 20.92
C ASP A 172 -17.90 26.40 20.54
N SER A 173 -18.30 25.13 20.61
CA SER A 173 -17.43 23.95 20.41
C SER A 173 -17.23 23.53 18.95
N ARG A 174 -17.54 24.41 17.98
CA ARG A 174 -17.33 24.13 16.55
C ARG A 174 -15.86 23.83 16.24
N ALA A 175 -15.63 22.94 15.27
CA ALA A 175 -14.29 22.56 14.85
C ALA A 175 -13.43 23.76 14.41
N SER A 176 -14.01 24.75 13.71
CA SER A 176 -13.28 25.97 13.31
C SER A 176 -12.65 26.72 14.49
N ASN A 177 -13.36 26.76 15.63
CA ASN A 177 -12.87 27.42 16.84
C ASN A 177 -11.81 26.58 17.56
N GLN A 178 -11.95 25.25 17.55
CA GLN A 178 -10.93 24.34 18.09
C GLN A 178 -9.63 24.45 17.28
N ARG A 179 -9.72 24.52 15.95
CA ARG A 179 -8.57 24.79 15.06
C ARG A 179 -7.92 26.14 15.38
N ASP A 180 -8.71 27.21 15.47
CA ASP A 180 -8.21 28.54 15.83
C ASP A 180 -7.51 28.57 17.20
N TYR A 181 -7.96 27.76 18.16
CA TYR A 181 -7.35 27.64 19.49
C TYR A 181 -5.96 27.00 19.40
N PHE A 182 -5.83 25.89 18.70
CA PHE A 182 -4.55 25.21 18.50
C PHE A 182 -3.58 26.04 17.65
N LEU A 183 -4.06 26.73 16.62
CA LEU A 183 -3.27 27.69 15.86
C LEU A 183 -2.75 28.83 16.75
N MET A 184 -3.57 29.36 17.65
CA MET A 184 -3.12 30.38 18.61
C MET A 184 -2.02 29.84 19.54
N LEU A 185 -2.13 28.59 20.02
CA LEU A 185 -1.08 27.96 20.83
C LEU A 185 0.22 27.78 20.04
N TRP A 186 0.10 27.37 18.78
CA TRP A 186 1.23 27.24 17.88
C TRP A 186 1.93 28.59 17.63
N GLU A 187 1.16 29.65 17.32
CA GLU A 187 1.66 31.02 17.11
C GLU A 187 2.39 31.59 18.34
N LYS A 188 2.02 31.18 19.55
CA LYS A 188 2.70 31.58 20.80
C LYS A 188 4.08 30.95 20.98
N GLY A 189 4.42 29.95 20.18
CA GLY A 189 5.78 29.41 20.05
C GLY A 189 6.21 28.41 21.13
N SER A 190 5.31 27.98 22.02
CA SER A 190 5.62 26.95 23.02
C SER A 190 5.14 25.58 22.52
N THR A 191 5.99 24.89 21.77
CA THR A 191 5.71 23.57 21.19
C THR A 191 5.40 22.50 22.23
N SER A 192 6.07 22.54 23.39
CA SER A 192 5.80 21.62 24.51
C SER A 192 4.40 21.83 25.10
N GLU A 193 4.00 23.09 25.32
CA GLU A 193 2.65 23.43 25.76
C GLU A 193 1.61 23.04 24.72
N PHE A 194 1.88 23.26 23.43
CA PHE A 194 1.00 22.83 22.35
C PHE A 194 0.77 21.31 22.36
N LEU A 195 1.83 20.51 22.43
CA LEU A 195 1.71 19.05 22.45
C LEU A 195 1.00 18.53 23.69
N THR A 196 1.30 19.09 24.87
CA THR A 196 0.61 18.69 26.12
C THR A 196 -0.87 19.05 26.07
N GLU A 197 -1.23 20.22 25.56
CA GLU A 197 -2.64 20.61 25.39
C GLU A 197 -3.34 19.75 24.34
N CYS A 198 -2.72 19.44 23.21
CA CYS A 198 -3.26 18.49 22.23
C CYS A 198 -3.52 17.13 22.87
N ALA A 199 -2.55 16.60 23.62
CA ALA A 199 -2.70 15.29 24.27
C ALA A 199 -3.86 15.29 25.28
N VAL A 200 -3.94 16.29 26.16
CA VAL A 200 -5.03 16.37 27.16
C VAL A 200 -6.38 16.63 26.51
N PHE A 201 -6.47 17.54 25.54
CA PHE A 201 -7.73 17.90 24.91
C PHE A 201 -8.31 16.75 24.08
N LEU A 202 -7.46 15.96 23.42
CA LEU A 202 -7.91 14.83 22.60
C LEU A 202 -8.22 13.58 23.42
N THR A 203 -7.56 13.36 24.56
CA THR A 203 -7.84 12.18 25.41
C THR A 203 -8.99 12.41 26.40
N ASP A 204 -9.01 13.57 27.04
CA ASP A 204 -9.92 13.83 28.17
C ASP A 204 -11.07 14.78 27.77
N GLY A 205 -10.93 15.48 26.64
CA GLY A 205 -11.93 16.40 26.11
C GLY A 205 -12.92 15.74 25.16
N SER A 206 -13.84 16.55 24.64
CA SER A 206 -14.79 16.17 23.58
C SER A 206 -14.39 16.85 22.25
N PRO A 207 -13.38 16.34 21.54
CA PRO A 207 -12.99 16.89 20.25
C PRO A 207 -14.13 16.74 19.24
N HIS A 208 -14.26 17.72 18.35
CA HIS A 208 -15.24 17.65 17.27
C HIS A 208 -14.70 16.73 16.15
N GLU A 209 -15.55 15.90 15.54
CA GLU A 209 -15.14 14.95 14.50
C GLU A 209 -14.41 15.66 13.33
N ASP A 210 -14.96 16.78 12.84
CA ASP A 210 -14.32 17.59 11.79
C ASP A 210 -12.91 18.12 12.13
N LEU A 211 -12.54 18.23 13.42
CA LEU A 211 -11.15 18.56 13.80
C LEU A 211 -10.26 17.34 13.61
N LEU A 212 -10.74 16.16 14.02
CA LEU A 212 -10.01 14.90 13.93
C LEU A 212 -9.78 14.49 12.46
N SER A 213 -10.66 14.87 11.54
CA SER A 213 -10.47 14.64 10.11
C SER A 213 -9.63 15.73 9.42
N ASP A 214 -9.19 16.77 10.13
CA ASP A 214 -8.45 17.89 9.53
C ASP A 214 -6.98 17.53 9.31
N THR A 215 -6.55 17.48 8.05
CA THR A 215 -5.16 17.19 7.68
C THR A 215 -4.20 18.27 8.20
N THR A 216 -4.61 19.54 8.18
CA THR A 216 -3.76 20.66 8.58
C THR A 216 -3.43 20.61 10.08
N PHE A 217 -4.39 20.18 10.89
CA PHE A 217 -4.19 19.98 12.32
C PHE A 217 -3.13 18.89 12.57
N TRP A 218 -3.26 17.72 11.94
CA TRP A 218 -2.29 16.64 12.11
C TRP A 218 -0.91 16.97 11.57
N GLU A 219 -0.82 17.76 10.49
CA GLU A 219 0.45 18.30 9.99
C GLU A 219 1.12 19.23 11.02
N THR A 220 0.36 20.09 11.71
CA THR A 220 0.94 20.92 12.79
C THR A 220 1.41 20.09 13.98
N VAL A 221 0.69 19.01 14.34
CA VAL A 221 1.11 18.07 15.39
C VAL A 221 2.39 17.33 14.98
N ARG A 222 2.48 16.88 13.73
CA ARG A 222 3.68 16.26 13.19
C ARG A 222 4.88 17.21 13.25
N LEU A 223 4.72 18.44 12.76
CA LEU A 223 5.78 19.46 12.82
C LEU A 223 6.21 19.76 14.26
N ALA A 224 5.26 19.76 15.21
CA ALA A 224 5.55 19.93 16.62
C ALA A 224 6.44 18.79 17.17
N LEU A 225 6.18 17.54 16.77
CA LEU A 225 6.99 16.38 17.14
C LEU A 225 8.39 16.39 16.50
N GLU A 226 8.52 16.90 15.28
CA GLU A 226 9.79 17.00 14.54
C GLU A 226 10.62 18.25 14.91
N THR A 227 10.14 19.09 15.82
CA THR A 227 10.83 20.34 16.19
C THR A 227 12.14 20.04 16.89
N LYS A 228 13.26 20.56 16.36
CA LYS A 228 14.60 20.39 16.94
C LYS A 228 14.70 21.06 18.32
N ASP A 229 15.48 20.46 19.21
CA ASP A 229 15.75 20.94 20.58
C ASP A 229 14.51 21.11 21.47
N LEU A 230 13.44 20.37 21.18
CA LEU A 230 12.23 20.36 21.99
C LEU A 230 12.52 19.82 23.40
N ARG A 231 12.43 20.71 24.40
CA ARG A 231 12.42 20.31 25.82
C ARG A 231 10.99 20.04 26.24
N PHE A 232 10.55 18.79 26.08
CA PHE A 232 9.23 18.37 26.52
C PHE A 232 9.21 18.16 28.04
N SER A 233 8.30 18.85 28.73
CA SER A 233 8.12 18.76 30.19
C SER A 233 6.87 17.97 30.60
N GLY A 234 6.14 17.41 29.64
CA GLY A 234 4.89 16.70 29.87
C GLY A 234 5.05 15.18 30.00
N ASP A 235 3.92 14.48 30.13
CA ASP A 235 3.89 13.03 30.21
C ASP A 235 3.99 12.40 28.80
N VAL A 236 5.06 11.67 28.52
CA VAL A 236 5.28 10.95 27.24
C VAL A 236 4.15 9.95 26.96
N ALA A 237 3.64 9.27 27.99
CA ALA A 237 2.52 8.33 27.86
C ALA A 237 1.22 8.96 27.32
N LYS A 238 1.03 10.28 27.50
CA LYS A 238 -0.14 10.97 26.91
C LYS A 238 0.03 11.19 25.41
N ILE A 239 1.27 11.35 24.94
CA ILE A 239 1.56 11.43 23.50
C ILE A 239 1.23 10.09 22.84
N GLU A 240 1.58 8.96 23.44
CA GLU A 240 1.20 7.64 22.90
C GLU A 240 -0.32 7.46 22.76
N LYS A 241 -1.09 7.94 23.75
CA LYS A 241 -2.56 7.94 23.66
C LYS A 241 -3.05 8.82 22.51
N LEU A 242 -2.43 9.99 22.30
CA LEU A 242 -2.72 10.85 21.15
C LEU A 242 -2.45 10.11 19.83
N LEU A 243 -1.39 9.31 19.74
CA LEU A 243 -1.09 8.51 18.53
C LEU A 243 -2.15 7.45 18.25
N ASN A 244 -2.74 6.86 19.28
CA ASN A 244 -3.83 5.88 19.10
C ASN A 244 -5.07 6.56 18.50
N VAL A 245 -5.41 7.76 18.97
CA VAL A 245 -6.48 8.57 18.37
C VAL A 245 -6.12 8.97 16.93
N ALA A 246 -4.85 9.34 16.69
CA ALA A 246 -4.37 9.64 15.35
C ALA A 246 -4.42 8.43 14.42
N ALA A 247 -4.19 7.21 14.91
CA ALA A 247 -4.24 6.00 14.10
C ALA A 247 -5.63 5.72 13.53
N GLU A 248 -6.69 6.13 14.23
CA GLU A 248 -8.09 5.93 13.81
C GLU A 248 -8.61 7.02 12.86
N HIS A 249 -8.10 8.25 12.97
CA HIS A 249 -8.68 9.41 12.29
C HIS A 249 -7.74 10.13 11.32
N CYS A 250 -6.43 10.00 11.47
CA CYS A 250 -5.46 10.67 10.62
C CYS A 250 -5.37 9.97 9.25
N ALA A 251 -5.21 10.76 8.19
CA ALA A 251 -5.02 10.23 6.84
C ALA A 251 -3.65 9.53 6.68
N SER A 252 -2.61 9.98 7.40
CA SER A 252 -1.24 9.44 7.30
C SER A 252 -0.70 8.98 8.66
N PRO A 253 -1.27 7.92 9.27
CA PRO A 253 -0.91 7.50 10.61
C PRO A 253 0.54 6.98 10.72
N ALA A 254 1.06 6.35 9.66
CA ALA A 254 2.44 5.87 9.62
C ALA A 254 3.44 7.03 9.69
N GLU A 255 3.17 8.14 9.00
CA GLU A 255 4.04 9.31 9.00
C GLU A 255 4.11 9.99 10.37
N LEU A 256 2.98 10.03 11.08
CA LEU A 256 2.89 10.58 12.42
C LEU A 256 3.60 9.69 13.46
N LYS A 257 3.57 8.37 13.27
CA LYS A 257 4.37 7.44 14.09
C LYS A 257 5.88 7.57 13.81
N ILE A 258 6.30 7.89 12.58
CA ILE A 258 7.70 8.23 12.27
C ILE A 258 8.10 9.51 13.01
N SER A 259 7.28 10.56 12.98
CA SER A 259 7.58 11.79 13.72
C SER A 259 7.61 11.57 15.23
N HIS A 260 6.79 10.65 15.75
CA HIS A 260 6.89 10.23 17.15
C HIS A 260 8.24 9.55 17.49
N ALA A 261 8.77 8.70 16.62
CA ALA A 261 10.09 8.11 16.83
C ALA A 261 11.20 9.18 16.85
N VAL A 262 11.09 10.21 15.99
CA VAL A 262 11.98 11.37 16.01
C VAL A 262 11.87 12.13 17.34
N PHE A 263 10.65 12.32 17.84
CA PHE A 263 10.40 12.94 19.14
C PHE A 263 11.03 12.14 20.29
N LEU A 264 10.85 10.82 20.34
CA LEU A 264 11.44 9.95 21.36
C LEU A 264 12.97 9.98 21.31
N SER A 265 13.54 9.99 20.11
CA SER A 265 14.99 10.17 19.90
C SER A 265 15.49 11.49 20.48
N GLY A 266 14.80 12.60 20.21
CA GLY A 266 15.14 13.92 20.75
C GLY A 266 14.99 14.02 22.28
N HIS A 267 14.09 13.25 22.88
CA HIS A 267 13.94 13.17 24.33
C HIS A 267 15.02 12.30 25.01
N GLY A 268 15.70 11.43 24.26
CA GLY A 268 16.73 10.52 24.76
C GLY A 268 16.24 9.09 25.06
N ASP A 269 14.98 8.77 24.74
CA ASP A 269 14.39 7.44 24.95
C ASP A 269 14.66 6.53 23.74
N PHE A 270 15.94 6.24 23.50
CA PHE A 270 16.40 5.51 22.31
C PHE A 270 15.79 4.11 22.16
N ALA A 271 15.59 3.38 23.27
CA ALA A 271 15.00 2.05 23.24
C ALA A 271 13.57 2.07 22.70
N MET A 272 12.72 2.98 23.20
CA MET A 272 11.35 3.15 22.72
C MET A 272 11.31 3.67 21.28
N ALA A 273 12.23 4.56 20.90
CA ALA A 273 12.35 5.03 19.52
C ALA A 273 12.66 3.88 18.56
N ARG A 274 13.60 2.99 18.92
CA ARG A 274 13.90 1.79 18.13
C ARG A 274 12.70 0.86 18.03
N GLU A 275 12.04 0.55 19.14
CA GLU A 275 10.86 -0.31 19.15
C GLU A 275 9.74 0.25 18.27
N ALA A 276 9.50 1.57 18.32
CA ALA A 276 8.52 2.24 17.49
C ALA A 276 8.86 2.14 15.99
N LEU A 277 10.13 2.35 15.61
CA LEU A 277 10.60 2.21 14.22
C LEU A 277 10.52 0.74 13.75
N TRP A 278 10.90 -0.20 14.60
CA TRP A 278 10.81 -1.63 14.29
C TRP A 278 9.37 -2.10 14.09
N ALA A 279 8.46 -1.69 14.97
CA ALA A 279 7.04 -1.99 14.82
C ALA A 279 6.50 -1.44 13.48
N LEU A 280 6.92 -0.23 13.08
CA LEU A 280 6.54 0.34 11.79
C LEU A 280 7.10 -0.44 10.60
N LEU A 281 8.34 -0.91 10.66
CA LEU A 281 8.92 -1.76 9.61
C LEU A 281 8.15 -3.08 9.47
N GLU A 282 7.69 -3.65 10.58
CA GLU A 282 6.89 -4.88 10.57
C GLU A 282 5.47 -4.65 10.06
N THR A 283 4.84 -3.51 10.34
CA THR A 283 3.43 -3.23 9.98
C THR A 283 3.25 -2.43 8.69
N ALA A 284 4.32 -2.01 8.01
CA ALA A 284 4.21 -1.19 6.81
C ALA A 284 3.41 -1.90 5.70
N ASP A 285 2.43 -1.18 5.13
CA ASP A 285 1.60 -1.68 4.03
C ASP A 285 2.17 -1.30 2.66
N ASP A 286 2.79 -0.12 2.53
CA ASP A 286 3.36 0.39 1.28
C ASP A 286 4.89 0.35 1.26
N ALA A 287 5.46 0.01 0.10
CA ALA A 287 6.91 0.03 -0.12
C ALA A 287 7.55 1.42 0.06
N THR A 288 6.80 2.50 -0.22
CA THR A 288 7.28 3.89 -0.07
C THR A 288 7.43 4.28 1.40
N ILE A 289 6.42 3.96 2.21
CA ILE A 289 6.44 4.17 3.67
C ILE A 289 7.54 3.30 4.27
N PHE A 290 7.66 2.03 3.86
CA PHE A 290 8.73 1.15 4.31
C PHE A 290 10.12 1.75 4.05
N SER A 291 10.39 2.20 2.82
CA SER A 291 11.68 2.81 2.45
C SER A 291 11.99 4.06 3.28
N ARG A 292 10.96 4.87 3.57
CA ARG A 292 11.09 6.05 4.43
C ARG A 292 11.39 5.66 5.88
N VAL A 293 10.64 4.74 6.47
CA VAL A 293 10.88 4.25 7.85
C VAL A 293 12.27 3.63 7.95
N PHE A 294 12.67 2.84 6.96
CA PHE A 294 13.99 2.21 6.92
C PHE A 294 15.12 3.24 6.83
N SER A 295 14.99 4.22 5.94
CA SER A 295 15.97 5.31 5.83
C SER A 295 16.10 6.10 7.14
N MET A 296 14.97 6.35 7.82
CA MET A 296 14.95 6.99 9.14
C MET A 296 15.59 6.11 10.22
N ALA A 297 15.35 4.80 10.23
CA ALA A 297 15.96 3.88 11.18
C ALA A 297 17.47 3.76 10.99
N VAL A 298 17.94 3.70 9.74
CA VAL A 298 19.37 3.73 9.41
C VAL A 298 19.99 5.05 9.86
N ALA A 299 19.40 6.19 9.49
CA ALA A 299 19.90 7.50 9.89
C ALA A 299 19.93 7.68 11.42
N PHE A 300 18.95 7.10 12.14
CA PHE A 300 18.89 7.10 13.59
C PHE A 300 20.04 6.27 14.22
N GLU A 301 20.29 5.05 13.74
CA GLU A 301 21.40 4.25 14.26
C GLU A 301 22.77 4.83 13.87
N ASP A 302 22.91 5.37 12.66
CA ASP A 302 24.12 6.05 12.21
C ASP A 302 24.44 7.25 13.11
N GLN A 303 23.44 8.06 13.48
CA GLN A 303 23.64 9.18 14.43
C GLN A 303 24.11 8.71 15.81
N ILE A 304 23.63 7.56 16.29
CA ILE A 304 24.09 6.97 17.56
C ILE A 304 25.54 6.50 17.43
N ILE A 305 25.90 5.86 16.32
CA ILE A 305 27.26 5.39 16.08
C ILE A 305 28.23 6.58 15.93
N ASP A 306 27.84 7.61 15.18
CA ASP A 306 28.63 8.82 14.98
C ASP A 306 28.86 9.56 16.29
N SER A 307 27.82 9.72 17.12
CA SER A 307 27.97 10.33 18.46
C SER A 307 28.91 9.52 19.34
N LEU A 308 28.77 8.19 19.39
CA LEU A 308 29.68 7.30 20.11
C LEU A 308 31.14 7.42 19.65
N ALA A 309 31.37 7.63 18.37
CA ALA A 309 32.70 7.75 17.79
C ALA A 309 33.33 9.13 17.98
N MET A 310 32.55 10.21 17.83
CA MET A 310 33.07 11.57 17.67
C MET A 310 32.90 12.45 18.92
N ASP A 311 32.00 12.12 19.85
CA ASP A 311 31.76 13.00 21.00
C ASP A 311 32.90 12.93 22.04
N PRO A 312 33.57 14.06 22.34
CA PRO A 312 34.72 14.09 23.25
C PRO A 312 34.33 13.79 24.70
N SER A 313 33.07 14.03 25.09
CA SER A 313 32.52 13.68 26.40
C SER A 313 32.42 12.17 26.61
N ILE A 314 32.11 11.42 25.55
CA ILE A 314 32.00 9.96 25.58
C ILE A 314 33.40 9.34 25.59
N GLN A 315 34.32 9.89 24.79
CA GLN A 315 35.73 9.45 24.77
C GLN A 315 36.46 9.69 26.11
N ALA A 316 36.03 10.69 26.89
CA ALA A 316 36.57 10.98 28.21
C ALA A 316 36.07 10.04 29.32
N LEU A 317 35.08 9.17 29.05
CA LEU A 317 34.58 8.21 30.03
C LEU A 317 35.62 7.13 30.33
N SER A 318 35.72 6.72 31.60
CA SER A 318 36.46 5.50 31.97
C SER A 318 35.86 4.27 31.28
N ASP A 319 36.65 3.22 31.06
CA ASP A 319 36.20 1.96 30.44
C ASP A 319 34.91 1.40 31.06
N LYS A 320 34.78 1.47 32.39
CA LYS A 320 33.57 1.04 33.11
C LYS A 320 32.37 1.96 32.87
N GLY A 321 32.60 3.26 32.79
CA GLY A 321 31.57 4.25 32.49
C GLY A 321 31.08 4.14 31.05
N TYR A 322 31.99 3.88 30.11
CA TYR A 322 31.66 3.61 28.72
C TYR A 322 30.81 2.35 28.57
N GLN A 323 31.15 1.26 29.27
CA GLN A 323 30.35 0.03 29.27
C GLN A 323 28.92 0.23 29.81
N GLN A 324 28.76 0.96 30.92
CA GLN A 324 27.43 1.27 31.47
C GLN A 324 26.61 2.17 30.54
N PHE A 325 27.27 3.08 29.83
CA PHE A 325 26.62 3.93 28.84
C PHE A 325 26.13 3.12 27.64
N LEU A 326 26.97 2.21 27.11
CA LEU A 326 26.58 1.29 26.06
C LEU A 326 25.44 0.36 26.46
N GLU A 327 25.44 -0.15 27.70
CA GLU A 327 24.35 -1.02 28.18
C GLU A 327 23.00 -0.28 28.23
N LYS A 328 23.01 1.01 28.58
CA LYS A 328 21.79 1.84 28.53
C LYS A 328 21.34 2.16 27.10
N LEU A 329 22.28 2.35 26.18
CA LEU A 329 21.98 2.69 24.79
C LEU A 329 21.62 1.49 23.94
N CYS A 330 22.27 0.35 24.11
CA CYS A 330 22.17 -0.83 23.24
C CYS A 330 21.56 -2.04 23.99
N GLY A 331 21.13 -1.87 25.25
CA GLY A 331 20.64 -2.96 26.08
C GLY A 331 21.74 -3.99 26.39
N ASP A 332 21.36 -5.27 26.46
CA ASP A 332 22.28 -6.38 26.77
C ASP A 332 23.38 -6.57 25.72
N THR A 333 23.21 -5.99 24.53
CA THR A 333 24.18 -6.12 23.43
C THR A 333 25.31 -5.10 23.56
N ARG A 334 26.53 -5.60 23.82
CA ARG A 334 27.74 -4.80 24.04
C ARG A 334 28.38 -4.21 22.77
N ASP A 335 27.82 -4.48 21.60
CA ASP A 335 28.35 -4.01 20.31
C ASP A 335 27.38 -2.96 19.71
N PRO A 336 27.82 -1.70 19.55
CA PRO A 336 27.01 -0.62 18.98
C PRO A 336 26.48 -0.91 17.57
N LEU A 337 27.18 -1.75 16.80
CA LEU A 337 26.82 -2.06 15.41
C LEU A 337 25.71 -3.10 15.30
N THR A 338 25.28 -3.71 16.41
CA THR A 338 24.31 -4.81 16.42
C THR A 338 22.97 -4.45 15.80
N HIS A 339 22.41 -3.29 16.15
CA HIS A 339 21.13 -2.83 15.63
C HIS A 339 21.19 -2.51 14.12
N LEU A 340 22.26 -1.84 13.67
CA LEU A 340 22.48 -1.55 12.25
C LEU A 340 22.69 -2.84 11.46
N ARG A 341 23.50 -3.79 11.97
CA ARG A 341 23.66 -5.11 11.34
C ARG A 341 22.31 -5.85 11.25
N ARG A 342 21.49 -5.81 12.31
CA ARG A 342 20.14 -6.39 12.29
C ARG A 342 19.28 -5.76 11.21
N LEU A 343 19.25 -4.43 11.10
CA LEU A 343 18.51 -3.72 10.05
C LEU A 343 18.98 -4.15 8.66
N ASN A 344 20.29 -4.17 8.41
CA ASN A 344 20.85 -4.57 7.12
C ASN A 344 20.50 -6.02 6.77
N HIS A 345 20.60 -6.94 7.74
CA HIS A 345 20.28 -8.34 7.55
C HIS A 345 18.78 -8.60 7.31
N GLN A 346 17.90 -7.85 7.97
CA GLN A 346 16.44 -8.05 7.86
C GLN A 346 15.81 -7.23 6.74
N HIS A 347 16.50 -6.22 6.19
CA HIS A 347 15.99 -5.32 5.16
C HIS A 347 15.36 -6.05 3.98
N ALA A 348 16.08 -7.00 3.37
CA ALA A 348 15.59 -7.71 2.19
C ALA A 348 14.31 -8.53 2.48
N LEU A 349 14.23 -9.16 3.66
CA LEU A 349 13.08 -9.97 4.06
C LEU A 349 11.85 -9.12 4.40
N LEU A 350 12.06 -7.98 5.05
CA LEU A 350 10.98 -7.05 5.38
C LEU A 350 10.44 -6.37 4.12
N LEU A 351 11.33 -5.92 3.23
CA LEU A 351 10.92 -5.34 1.94
C LEU A 351 10.11 -6.34 1.11
N ASN A 352 10.60 -7.59 1.02
CA ASN A 352 9.87 -8.65 0.34
C ASN A 352 8.51 -8.96 1.00
N GLN A 353 8.42 -8.86 2.32
CA GLN A 353 7.16 -9.06 3.04
C GLN A 353 6.13 -7.97 2.70
N VAL A 354 6.56 -6.71 2.56
CA VAL A 354 5.68 -5.61 2.13
C VAL A 354 5.18 -5.87 0.70
N GLN A 355 6.06 -6.27 -0.22
CA GLN A 355 5.68 -6.62 -1.59
C GLN A 355 4.68 -7.79 -1.66
N LEU A 356 4.83 -8.77 -0.77
CA LEU A 356 3.88 -9.88 -0.66
C LEU A 356 2.54 -9.48 -0.03
N ARG A 357 2.47 -8.41 0.76
CA ARG A 357 1.20 -7.84 1.24
C ARG A 357 0.43 -7.17 0.11
N GLU A 358 1.15 -6.44 -0.76
CA GLU A 358 0.57 -5.83 -1.96
C GLU A 358 0.02 -6.93 -2.90
N ASN A 359 0.82 -7.97 -3.18
CA ASN A 359 0.45 -9.07 -4.07
C ASN A 359 0.80 -10.45 -3.48
N PHE A 360 -0.11 -11.03 -2.70
CA PHE A 360 0.12 -12.30 -2.00
C PHE A 360 0.30 -13.53 -2.91
N ARG A 361 -0.08 -13.43 -4.19
CA ARG A 361 0.00 -14.51 -5.18
C ARG A 361 1.23 -14.46 -6.07
N ASP A 362 2.09 -13.46 -5.93
CA ASP A 362 3.27 -13.31 -6.78
C ASP A 362 4.31 -14.39 -6.46
N THR A 363 4.41 -15.36 -7.36
CA THR A 363 5.30 -16.52 -7.26
C THR A 363 6.77 -16.10 -7.30
N THR A 364 7.10 -15.04 -8.04
CA THR A 364 8.47 -14.56 -8.18
C THR A 364 8.98 -13.98 -6.88
N MET A 365 8.13 -13.26 -6.15
CA MET A 365 8.47 -12.70 -4.84
C MET A 365 8.56 -13.78 -3.77
N TRP A 366 7.72 -14.82 -3.84
CA TRP A 366 7.85 -16.00 -2.96
C TRP A 366 9.17 -16.73 -3.21
N LEU A 367 9.57 -16.95 -4.47
CA LEU A 367 10.85 -17.58 -4.80
C LEU A 367 12.04 -16.75 -4.28
N LYS A 368 12.05 -15.43 -4.49
CA LYS A 368 13.08 -14.54 -3.93
C LYS A 368 13.13 -14.65 -2.40
N ARG A 369 11.98 -14.75 -1.73
CA ARG A 369 11.94 -14.94 -0.27
C ARG A 369 12.60 -16.24 0.18
N VAL A 370 12.37 -17.33 -0.56
CA VAL A 370 13.04 -18.60 -0.32
C VAL A 370 14.55 -18.43 -0.48
N GLU A 371 15.00 -17.80 -1.57
CA GLU A 371 16.43 -17.59 -1.83
C GLU A 371 17.10 -16.83 -0.68
N LEU A 372 16.48 -15.75 -0.20
CA LEU A 372 16.97 -15.01 0.98
C LEU A 372 17.03 -15.89 2.23
N LEU A 373 16.04 -16.75 2.47
CA LEU A 373 16.09 -17.69 3.59
C LEU A 373 17.20 -18.74 3.44
N ARG A 374 17.44 -19.22 2.21
CA ARG A 374 18.52 -20.18 1.94
C ARG A 374 19.88 -19.57 2.23
N GLU A 375 20.10 -18.31 1.86
CA GLU A 375 21.31 -17.57 2.24
C GLU A 375 21.46 -17.50 3.77
N MET A 376 20.37 -17.25 4.50
CA MET A 376 20.41 -17.27 5.97
C MET A 376 20.68 -18.65 6.57
N VAL A 377 20.28 -19.74 5.91
CA VAL A 377 20.64 -21.11 6.33
C VAL A 377 22.15 -21.32 6.19
N CYS A 378 22.76 -20.85 5.08
CA CYS A 378 24.21 -20.91 4.90
C CYS A 378 24.96 -20.14 6.00
N ASP A 379 24.38 -19.04 6.48
CA ASP A 379 24.93 -18.25 7.58
C ASP A 379 24.63 -18.82 8.99
N ASN A 380 24.01 -20.00 9.10
CA ASN A 380 23.53 -20.62 10.34
C ASN A 380 22.51 -19.78 11.15
N ARG A 381 21.77 -18.90 10.47
CA ARG A 381 20.76 -18.01 11.08
C ARG A 381 19.32 -18.54 10.97
N ALA A 382 19.08 -19.46 10.04
CA ALA A 382 17.80 -20.12 9.82
C ALA A 382 17.98 -21.63 9.74
N SER A 383 16.90 -22.37 9.97
CA SER A 383 16.89 -23.82 9.82
C SER A 383 16.33 -24.24 8.45
N HIS A 384 16.71 -25.43 7.99
CA HIS A 384 16.13 -26.02 6.78
C HIS A 384 14.60 -26.20 6.91
N ASN A 385 14.10 -26.41 8.14
CA ASN A 385 12.68 -26.52 8.40
C ASN A 385 11.94 -25.19 8.14
N ASP A 386 12.57 -24.04 8.37
CA ASP A 386 11.96 -22.74 8.10
C ASP A 386 11.76 -22.53 6.59
N VAL A 387 12.71 -22.98 5.77
CA VAL A 387 12.60 -22.96 4.30
C VAL A 387 11.47 -23.86 3.82
N VAL A 388 11.37 -25.07 4.39
CA VAL A 388 10.27 -26.02 4.08
C VAL A 388 8.90 -25.43 4.45
N MET A 389 8.79 -24.81 5.63
CA MET A 389 7.56 -24.15 6.07
C MET A 389 7.20 -22.98 5.15
N LEU A 390 8.19 -22.21 4.69
CA LEU A 390 7.94 -21.11 3.76
C LEU A 390 7.45 -21.59 2.40
N TYR A 391 8.04 -22.65 1.84
CA TYR A 391 7.55 -23.27 0.61
C TYR A 391 6.10 -23.74 0.75
N ARG A 392 5.76 -24.41 1.86
CA ARG A 392 4.39 -24.85 2.15
C ARG A 392 3.43 -23.66 2.24
N GLN A 393 3.86 -22.57 2.88
CA GLN A 393 3.07 -21.33 2.94
C GLN A 393 2.87 -20.71 1.56
N ALA A 394 3.93 -20.57 0.76
CA ALA A 394 3.87 -20.02 -0.59
C ALA A 394 2.93 -20.82 -1.48
N ILE A 395 3.08 -22.15 -1.48
CA ILE A 395 2.21 -23.06 -2.23
C ILE A 395 0.75 -22.92 -1.78
N ALA A 396 0.48 -22.90 -0.46
CA ALA A 396 -0.88 -22.74 0.04
C ALA A 396 -1.51 -21.40 -0.39
N GLN A 397 -0.75 -20.31 -0.36
CA GLN A 397 -1.24 -18.98 -0.77
C GLN A 397 -1.50 -18.89 -2.29
N CYS A 398 -0.63 -19.49 -3.11
CA CYS A 398 -0.75 -19.46 -4.57
C CYS A 398 -1.77 -20.47 -5.14
N THR A 399 -2.13 -21.53 -4.39
CA THR A 399 -3.02 -22.60 -4.91
C THR A 399 -4.39 -22.66 -4.24
N SER A 400 -4.53 -22.16 -3.01
CA SER A 400 -5.79 -22.33 -2.26
C SER A 400 -6.98 -21.61 -2.90
N GLY A 401 -8.09 -22.32 -3.03
CA GLY A 401 -9.36 -21.78 -3.53
C GLY A 401 -9.43 -21.58 -5.06
N LEU A 402 -8.38 -21.92 -5.81
CA LEU A 402 -8.35 -21.79 -7.27
C LEU A 402 -8.73 -23.10 -7.97
N LYS A 403 -9.53 -22.99 -9.03
CA LYS A 403 -9.81 -24.12 -9.95
C LYS A 403 -8.70 -24.30 -10.99
N LEU A 404 -8.04 -23.21 -11.36
CA LEU A 404 -6.95 -23.16 -12.31
C LEU A 404 -5.83 -22.32 -11.68
N VAL A 405 -4.64 -22.91 -11.54
CA VAL A 405 -3.47 -22.27 -10.95
C VAL A 405 -2.60 -21.68 -12.05
N ASP A 406 -1.96 -20.54 -11.79
CA ASP A 406 -1.05 -19.91 -12.75
C ASP A 406 0.19 -20.78 -13.05
N VAL A 407 0.71 -20.67 -14.28
CA VAL A 407 1.88 -21.44 -14.76
C VAL A 407 3.07 -21.26 -13.83
N ASP A 408 3.29 -20.04 -13.35
CA ASP A 408 4.46 -19.69 -12.55
C ASP A 408 4.48 -20.39 -11.18
N ALA A 409 3.32 -20.81 -10.67
CA ALA A 409 3.26 -21.56 -9.41
C ALA A 409 3.90 -22.95 -9.56
N ALA A 410 3.98 -23.49 -10.77
CA ALA A 410 4.69 -24.75 -11.02
C ALA A 410 6.18 -24.65 -10.66
N GLN A 411 6.79 -23.47 -10.84
CA GLN A 411 8.18 -23.23 -10.46
C GLN A 411 8.40 -23.31 -8.94
N LEU A 412 7.39 -22.98 -8.12
CA LEU A 412 7.44 -23.17 -6.67
C LEU A 412 7.51 -24.66 -6.31
N PHE A 413 6.70 -25.50 -6.95
CA PHE A 413 6.73 -26.95 -6.73
C PHE A 413 8.05 -27.57 -7.19
N GLU A 414 8.52 -27.17 -8.36
CA GLU A 414 9.79 -27.61 -8.93
C GLU A 414 10.97 -27.27 -7.99
N SER A 415 11.07 -26.01 -7.58
CA SER A 415 12.15 -25.57 -6.68
C SER A 415 12.05 -26.20 -5.28
N TYR A 416 10.83 -26.35 -4.75
CA TYR A 416 10.61 -27.03 -3.47
C TYR A 416 11.02 -28.51 -3.52
N ALA A 417 10.63 -29.22 -4.58
CA ALA A 417 10.96 -30.63 -4.74
C ALA A 417 12.48 -30.84 -4.89
N ARG A 418 13.18 -29.97 -5.65
CA ARG A 418 14.65 -30.01 -5.72
C ARG A 418 15.31 -29.70 -4.39
N TYR A 419 14.83 -28.69 -3.67
CA TYR A 419 15.37 -28.36 -2.35
C TYR A 419 15.22 -29.51 -1.34
N LEU A 420 14.07 -30.20 -1.33
CA LEU A 420 13.87 -31.39 -0.51
C LEU A 420 14.78 -32.55 -0.92
N TRP A 421 15.05 -32.68 -2.22
CA TRP A 421 15.97 -33.69 -2.74
C TRP A 421 17.41 -33.43 -2.28
N ASP A 422 17.87 -32.18 -2.36
CA ASP A 422 19.21 -31.77 -1.93
C ASP A 422 19.42 -31.87 -0.41
N THR A 423 18.35 -31.91 0.38
CA THR A 423 18.36 -31.97 1.86
C THR A 423 18.12 -33.38 2.41
N ASP A 424 18.35 -34.41 1.59
CA ASP A 424 18.17 -35.85 1.90
C ASP A 424 16.72 -36.27 2.23
N CYS A 425 15.72 -35.43 1.95
CA CYS A 425 14.29 -35.69 2.12
C CYS A 425 13.64 -36.24 0.84
N GLY A 426 14.28 -37.20 0.18
CA GLY A 426 13.88 -37.69 -1.16
C GLY A 426 12.43 -38.23 -1.24
N LYS A 427 11.92 -38.87 -0.19
CA LYS A 427 10.52 -39.35 -0.17
C LYS A 427 9.49 -38.21 -0.21
N GLU A 428 9.77 -37.11 0.49
CA GLU A 428 8.89 -35.94 0.48
C GLU A 428 8.99 -35.21 -0.86
N ALA A 429 10.20 -35.09 -1.43
CA ALA A 429 10.41 -34.51 -2.76
C ALA A 429 9.57 -35.22 -3.84
N ILE A 430 9.56 -36.56 -3.83
CA ILE A 430 8.75 -37.38 -4.74
C ILE A 430 7.25 -37.12 -4.51
N ALA A 431 6.81 -37.07 -3.26
CA ALA A 431 5.41 -36.81 -2.94
C ALA A 431 4.93 -35.44 -3.45
N VAL A 432 5.75 -34.40 -3.28
CA VAL A 432 5.47 -33.04 -3.76
C VAL A 432 5.39 -33.00 -5.29
N ALA A 433 6.38 -33.59 -5.98
CA ALA A 433 6.39 -33.63 -7.45
C ALA A 433 5.19 -34.42 -8.00
N LYS A 434 4.84 -35.53 -7.35
CA LYS A 434 3.65 -36.33 -7.69
C LYS A 434 2.36 -35.54 -7.51
N GLU A 435 2.18 -34.87 -6.37
CA GLU A 435 0.98 -34.08 -6.10
C GLU A 435 0.80 -32.99 -7.15
N ALA A 436 1.88 -32.27 -7.45
CA ALA A 436 1.87 -31.20 -8.41
C ALA A 436 1.60 -31.69 -9.85
N ALA A 437 2.17 -32.84 -10.25
CA ALA A 437 1.98 -33.39 -11.59
C ALA A 437 0.56 -33.91 -11.87
N TRP A 438 -0.10 -34.51 -10.88
CA TRP A 438 -1.35 -35.25 -11.10
C TRP A 438 -2.59 -34.58 -10.53
N HIS A 439 -2.46 -33.76 -9.49
CA HIS A 439 -3.59 -33.27 -8.70
C HIS A 439 -3.80 -31.76 -8.77
N ILE A 440 -2.84 -30.99 -9.31
CA ILE A 440 -2.92 -29.52 -9.40
C ILE A 440 -3.20 -29.07 -10.83
N SER A 441 -4.39 -28.51 -11.06
CA SER A 441 -4.79 -28.00 -12.36
C SER A 441 -4.14 -26.65 -12.66
N PHE A 442 -2.94 -26.66 -13.25
CA PHE A 442 -2.35 -25.45 -13.83
C PHE A 442 -3.08 -25.01 -15.10
N SER A 443 -2.93 -23.74 -15.47
CA SER A 443 -3.49 -23.17 -16.70
C SER A 443 -2.90 -23.76 -17.98
N SER A 444 -1.69 -24.33 -17.90
CA SER A 444 -1.05 -25.06 -18.98
C SER A 444 -0.74 -26.50 -18.56
N THR A 445 -1.14 -27.47 -19.39
CA THR A 445 -0.80 -28.89 -19.19
C THR A 445 0.69 -29.16 -19.28
N SER A 446 1.45 -28.29 -19.97
CA SER A 446 2.91 -28.41 -20.08
C SER A 446 3.61 -28.32 -18.72
N SER A 447 3.09 -27.53 -17.77
CA SER A 447 3.65 -27.44 -16.41
C SER A 447 3.52 -28.75 -15.64
N ASN A 448 2.36 -29.40 -15.74
CA ASN A 448 2.12 -30.71 -15.15
C ASN A 448 3.08 -31.76 -15.71
N LEU A 449 3.29 -31.76 -17.03
CA LEU A 449 4.19 -32.70 -17.69
C LEU A 449 5.66 -32.49 -17.32
N PHE A 450 6.07 -31.24 -17.16
CA PHE A 450 7.43 -30.94 -16.69
C PHE A 450 7.65 -31.48 -15.27
N LEU A 451 6.70 -31.25 -14.36
CA LEU A 451 6.74 -31.79 -13.00
C LEU A 451 6.61 -33.33 -12.97
N MET A 452 5.88 -33.92 -13.91
CA MET A 452 5.83 -35.37 -14.12
C MET A 452 7.21 -35.90 -14.52
N GLY A 453 7.93 -35.20 -15.40
CA GLY A 453 9.31 -35.55 -15.75
C GLY A 453 10.22 -35.57 -14.53
N LEU A 454 10.17 -34.50 -13.72
CA LEU A 454 10.93 -34.40 -12.47
C LEU A 454 10.56 -35.49 -11.46
N PHE A 455 9.27 -35.81 -11.32
CA PHE A 455 8.81 -36.94 -10.50
C PHE A 455 9.43 -38.26 -10.96
N VAL A 456 9.47 -38.51 -12.27
CA VAL A 456 10.06 -39.74 -12.83
C VAL A 456 11.57 -39.78 -12.63
N GLU A 457 12.28 -38.67 -12.82
CA GLU A 457 13.72 -38.58 -12.53
C GLU A 457 14.02 -38.96 -11.08
N PHE A 458 13.29 -38.38 -10.11
CA PHE A 458 13.45 -38.70 -8.69
C PHE A 458 13.10 -40.15 -8.35
N MET A 459 12.06 -40.70 -8.96
CA MET A 459 11.69 -42.12 -8.77
C MET A 459 12.74 -43.06 -9.34
N LEU A 460 13.32 -42.76 -10.50
CA LEU A 460 14.37 -43.57 -11.11
C LEU A 460 15.69 -43.54 -10.32
N LEU A 461 15.97 -42.42 -9.62
CA LEU A 461 17.15 -42.28 -8.77
C LEU A 461 17.00 -43.00 -7.41
N SER A 462 15.77 -43.13 -6.90
CA SER A 462 15.50 -43.65 -5.55
C SER A 462 14.96 -45.08 -5.50
N SER A 463 14.25 -45.52 -6.54
CA SER A 463 13.44 -46.74 -6.54
C SER A 463 13.68 -47.60 -7.78
N THR A 464 13.10 -48.80 -7.81
CA THR A 464 13.14 -49.65 -9.00
C THR A 464 12.23 -49.08 -10.09
N ARG A 465 12.64 -49.26 -11.33
CA ARG A 465 11.89 -48.83 -12.52
C ARG A 465 10.49 -49.45 -12.60
N GLU A 466 10.34 -50.70 -12.15
CA GLU A 466 9.04 -51.36 -12.05
C GLU A 466 8.06 -50.58 -11.16
N ASN A 467 8.50 -50.11 -9.99
CA ASN A 467 7.68 -49.32 -9.09
C ASN A 467 7.26 -48.00 -9.76
N CYS A 468 8.20 -47.31 -10.41
CA CYS A 468 7.91 -46.09 -11.17
C CYS A 468 6.84 -46.33 -12.25
N LEU A 469 6.97 -47.40 -13.04
CA LEU A 469 6.00 -47.75 -14.07
C LEU A 469 4.62 -48.09 -13.50
N THR A 470 4.56 -48.88 -12.43
CA THR A 470 3.28 -49.23 -11.80
C THR A 470 2.55 -47.98 -11.30
N GLU A 471 3.28 -47.03 -10.73
CA GLU A 471 2.71 -45.80 -10.21
C GLU A 471 2.23 -44.86 -11.32
N LEU A 472 3.03 -44.68 -12.38
CA LEU A 472 2.62 -43.89 -13.56
C LEU A 472 1.39 -44.48 -14.25
N LEU A 473 1.37 -45.79 -14.47
CA LEU A 473 0.23 -46.48 -15.08
C LEU A 473 -1.02 -46.38 -14.20
N SER A 474 -0.87 -46.48 -12.87
CA SER A 474 -1.99 -46.34 -11.94
C SER A 474 -2.67 -44.97 -12.04
N ASN A 475 -1.90 -43.89 -12.20
CA ASN A 475 -2.45 -42.53 -12.33
C ASN A 475 -3.03 -42.27 -13.72
N LEU A 476 -2.40 -42.80 -14.78
CA LEU A 476 -2.91 -42.67 -16.15
C LEU A 476 -4.19 -43.47 -16.40
N GLN A 477 -4.37 -44.58 -15.69
CA GLN A 477 -5.57 -45.42 -15.76
C GLN A 477 -6.62 -45.09 -14.69
N ALA A 478 -6.31 -44.15 -13.79
CA ALA A 478 -7.21 -43.77 -12.71
C ALA A 478 -8.53 -43.26 -13.31
N VAL A 479 -9.62 -43.96 -12.99
CA VAL A 479 -10.97 -43.48 -13.25
C VAL A 479 -11.28 -42.44 -12.17
N ASN A 480 -11.52 -41.20 -12.57
CA ASN A 480 -11.81 -40.09 -11.65
C ASN A 480 -13.13 -40.33 -10.91
N ILE A 481 -13.05 -40.99 -9.75
CA ILE A 481 -14.14 -41.06 -8.78
C ILE A 481 -13.99 -39.84 -7.87
N PHE A 482 -14.90 -38.87 -7.98
CA PHE A 482 -14.96 -37.69 -7.12
C PHE A 482 -15.29 -38.10 -5.67
N ASN A 483 -14.27 -38.43 -4.87
CA ASN A 483 -14.44 -38.66 -3.43
C ASN A 483 -14.04 -37.40 -2.67
N GLY A 484 -15.03 -36.56 -2.37
CA GLY A 484 -14.88 -35.32 -1.63
C GLY A 484 -14.65 -35.50 -0.13
N ILE A 485 -13.50 -36.04 0.27
CA ILE A 485 -13.08 -36.04 1.68
C ILE A 485 -11.82 -35.20 1.82
N ARG A 486 -11.99 -33.95 2.28
CA ARG A 486 -10.90 -33.07 2.68
C ARG A 486 -10.33 -33.54 4.01
N SER A 487 -9.12 -34.07 4.03
CA SER A 487 -8.36 -34.26 5.26
C SER A 487 -7.02 -33.54 5.16
N ARG A 488 -6.78 -32.62 6.11
CA ARG A 488 -5.48 -31.99 6.43
C ARG A 488 -4.78 -31.23 5.28
N GLY A 489 -5.38 -30.15 4.80
CA GLY A 489 -4.64 -29.04 4.18
C GLY A 489 -3.96 -29.27 2.83
N LEU A 490 -3.93 -30.50 2.31
CA LEU A 490 -3.43 -30.88 0.99
C LEU A 490 -4.56 -31.62 0.26
N ALA A 491 -4.88 -31.18 -0.96
CA ALA A 491 -6.01 -31.73 -1.70
C ALA A 491 -5.61 -33.08 -2.29
N LYS A 492 -6.20 -34.19 -1.81
CA LYS A 492 -6.34 -35.39 -2.66
C LYS A 492 -7.31 -35.05 -3.80
N GLY A 493 -6.79 -34.39 -4.83
CA GLY A 493 -7.51 -34.08 -6.05
C GLY A 493 -7.77 -35.34 -6.87
N ALA A 494 -8.84 -35.35 -7.65
CA ALA A 494 -8.95 -36.32 -8.75
C ALA A 494 -7.77 -36.11 -9.73
N VAL A 495 -7.37 -37.15 -10.45
CA VAL A 495 -6.29 -37.02 -11.44
C VAL A 495 -6.75 -36.11 -12.57
N ILE A 496 -5.90 -35.19 -13.01
CA ILE A 496 -6.27 -34.24 -14.07
C ILE A 496 -6.48 -35.00 -15.39
N SER A 497 -7.70 -34.92 -15.94
CA SER A 497 -8.07 -35.61 -17.18
C SER A 497 -7.25 -35.15 -18.38
N ASP A 498 -6.78 -33.90 -18.36
CA ASP A 498 -6.06 -33.31 -19.49
C ASP A 498 -4.64 -33.86 -19.60
N VAL A 499 -4.01 -34.20 -18.46
CA VAL A 499 -2.70 -34.88 -18.44
C VAL A 499 -2.85 -36.32 -18.94
N GLN A 500 -3.94 -37.02 -18.58
CA GLN A 500 -4.22 -38.38 -19.07
C GLN A 500 -4.43 -38.44 -20.59
N LYS A 501 -4.92 -37.35 -21.19
CA LYS A 501 -5.15 -37.21 -22.63
C LYS A 501 -3.94 -36.70 -23.40
N ASP A 502 -2.93 -36.14 -22.74
CA ASP A 502 -1.75 -35.60 -23.42
C ASP A 502 -0.81 -36.74 -23.85
N PRO A 503 -0.44 -36.82 -25.15
CA PRO A 503 0.46 -37.86 -25.65
C PRO A 503 1.82 -37.87 -24.94
N ARG A 504 2.33 -36.71 -24.52
CA ARG A 504 3.67 -36.56 -23.94
C ARG A 504 3.82 -37.34 -22.62
N ALA A 505 2.76 -37.43 -21.81
CA ALA A 505 2.76 -38.23 -20.59
C ALA A 505 2.99 -39.71 -20.91
N TRP A 506 2.32 -40.23 -21.94
CA TRP A 506 2.46 -41.61 -22.38
C TRP A 506 3.80 -41.88 -23.03
N MET A 507 4.38 -40.91 -23.75
CA MET A 507 5.73 -41.04 -24.31
C MET A 507 6.76 -41.27 -23.23
N LEU A 508 6.66 -40.53 -22.14
CA LEU A 508 7.56 -40.66 -21.01
C LEU A 508 7.43 -42.04 -20.34
N VAL A 509 6.21 -42.56 -20.18
CA VAL A 509 5.98 -43.93 -19.66
C VAL A 509 6.55 -44.99 -20.60
N LEU A 510 6.36 -44.83 -21.90
CA LEU A 510 6.91 -45.74 -22.91
C LEU A 510 8.45 -45.75 -22.85
N ASP A 511 9.09 -44.59 -22.72
CA ASP A 511 10.54 -44.49 -22.62
C ASP A 511 11.11 -45.17 -21.37
N VAL A 512 10.42 -45.09 -20.23
CA VAL A 512 10.78 -45.86 -19.04
C VAL A 512 10.59 -47.37 -19.29
N ALA A 513 9.50 -47.78 -19.95
CA ALA A 513 9.20 -49.18 -20.24
C ALA A 513 10.16 -49.81 -21.27
N PHE A 514 10.78 -49.03 -22.16
CA PHE A 514 11.77 -49.53 -23.12
C PHE A 514 13.04 -50.08 -22.46
N CYS A 515 13.34 -49.63 -21.24
CA CYS A 515 14.48 -50.11 -20.47
C CYS A 515 14.18 -51.38 -19.66
N GLU A 516 12.95 -51.86 -19.68
CA GLU A 516 12.46 -53.02 -18.93
C GLU A 516 12.31 -54.29 -19.80
N LEU A 517 11.90 -55.39 -19.17
CA LEU A 517 11.64 -56.66 -19.82
C LEU A 517 10.66 -56.52 -21.01
N PRO A 518 10.81 -57.31 -22.09
CA PRO A 518 9.97 -57.20 -23.28
C PRO A 518 8.48 -57.44 -23.01
N GLU A 519 8.14 -58.23 -21.99
CA GLU A 519 6.75 -58.53 -21.60
C GLU A 519 6.03 -57.33 -20.99
N THR A 520 6.72 -56.55 -20.14
CA THR A 520 6.14 -55.34 -19.52
C THR A 520 5.93 -54.27 -20.56
N LEU A 521 6.90 -54.08 -21.48
CA LEU A 521 6.77 -53.18 -22.62
C LEU A 521 5.57 -53.55 -23.52
N GLY A 522 5.36 -54.83 -23.81
CA GLY A 522 4.20 -55.29 -24.57
C GLY A 522 2.87 -54.88 -23.93
N ARG A 523 2.73 -55.06 -22.60
CA ARG A 523 1.54 -54.64 -21.85
C ARG A 523 1.33 -53.13 -21.90
N VAL A 524 2.40 -52.33 -21.71
CA VAL A 524 2.31 -50.86 -21.75
C VAL A 524 1.87 -50.37 -23.13
N ILE A 525 2.42 -50.94 -24.20
CA ILE A 525 2.04 -50.61 -25.58
C ILE A 525 0.56 -50.91 -25.83
N GLU A 526 0.05 -52.04 -25.36
CA GLU A 526 -1.38 -52.36 -25.49
C GLU A 526 -2.29 -51.37 -24.76
N LEU A 527 -1.87 -50.92 -23.57
CA LEU A 527 -2.61 -49.93 -22.77
C LEU A 527 -2.59 -48.55 -23.44
N TYR A 528 -1.42 -48.12 -23.92
CA TYR A 528 -1.25 -46.88 -24.66
C TYR A 528 -2.12 -46.83 -25.93
N ASN A 529 -2.13 -47.91 -26.71
CA ASN A 529 -2.92 -48.02 -27.94
C ASN A 529 -4.44 -47.94 -27.71
N LYS A 530 -4.91 -48.22 -26.50
CA LYS A 530 -6.33 -48.09 -26.11
C LYS A 530 -6.66 -46.75 -25.46
N SER A 531 -5.64 -45.93 -25.18
CA SER A 531 -5.81 -44.65 -24.49
C SER A 531 -6.33 -43.56 -25.42
N SER A 532 -6.98 -42.55 -24.85
CA SER A 532 -7.40 -41.34 -25.58
C SER A 532 -6.23 -40.43 -26.00
N ALA A 533 -5.02 -40.69 -25.47
CA ALA A 533 -3.81 -39.92 -25.77
C ALA A 533 -3.08 -40.44 -27.02
N TYR A 534 -3.58 -41.51 -27.64
CA TYR A 534 -3.02 -42.03 -28.89
C TYR A 534 -3.10 -40.95 -29.97
N SER A 535 -1.95 -40.45 -30.41
CA SER A 535 -1.82 -39.47 -31.50
C SER A 535 -0.90 -40.03 -32.60
N VAL A 536 -0.95 -39.46 -33.81
CA VAL A 536 -0.06 -39.93 -34.89
C VAL A 536 1.40 -39.67 -34.55
N GLU A 537 1.74 -38.49 -34.02
CA GLU A 537 3.12 -38.12 -33.71
C GLU A 537 3.73 -39.07 -32.67
N SER A 538 2.96 -39.37 -31.63
CA SER A 538 3.33 -40.31 -30.57
C SER A 538 3.40 -41.76 -31.06
N ALA A 539 2.49 -42.19 -31.94
CA ALA A 539 2.55 -43.50 -32.60
C ALA A 539 3.78 -43.64 -33.52
N CYS A 540 4.11 -42.61 -34.30
CA CYS A 540 5.31 -42.57 -35.13
C CYS A 540 6.59 -42.60 -34.29
N TYR A 541 6.63 -41.88 -33.16
CA TYR A 541 7.75 -41.97 -32.22
C TYR A 541 7.90 -43.39 -31.66
N LEU A 542 6.81 -44.00 -31.19
CA LEU A 542 6.82 -45.37 -30.67
C LEU A 542 7.35 -46.35 -31.73
N ALA A 543 6.86 -46.24 -32.96
CA ALA A 543 7.31 -47.07 -34.07
C ALA A 543 8.81 -46.86 -34.38
N GLY A 544 9.28 -45.60 -34.36
CA GLY A 544 10.69 -45.27 -34.49
C GLY A 544 11.57 -45.87 -33.39
N ARG A 545 11.14 -45.78 -32.12
CA ARG A 545 11.86 -46.38 -30.97
C ARG A 545 11.90 -47.91 -31.06
N LEU A 546 10.78 -48.55 -31.43
CA LEU A 546 10.73 -50.00 -31.69
C LEU A 546 11.71 -50.40 -32.81
N TRP A 547 11.78 -49.61 -33.88
CA TRP A 547 12.71 -49.84 -34.98
C TRP A 547 14.17 -49.75 -34.52
N HIS A 548 14.54 -48.69 -33.79
CA HIS A 548 15.89 -48.52 -33.23
C HIS A 548 16.27 -49.62 -32.23
N SER A 549 15.30 -50.17 -31.49
CA SER A 549 15.52 -51.30 -30.56
C SER A 549 15.69 -52.66 -31.24
N GLY A 550 15.65 -52.72 -32.58
CA GLY A 550 15.76 -53.96 -33.37
C GLY A 550 14.44 -54.72 -33.56
N ARG A 551 13.32 -54.21 -33.04
CA ARG A 551 11.98 -54.84 -33.14
C ARG A 551 11.22 -54.36 -34.38
N THR A 552 11.79 -54.59 -35.55
CA THR A 552 11.29 -54.06 -36.84
C THR A 552 9.86 -54.48 -37.16
N HIS A 553 9.48 -55.73 -36.88
CA HIS A 553 8.12 -56.22 -37.12
C HIS A 553 7.07 -55.47 -36.27
N GLN A 554 7.38 -55.18 -35.01
CA GLN A 554 6.48 -54.43 -34.13
C GLN A 554 6.37 -52.96 -34.57
N ALA A 555 7.47 -52.36 -35.02
CA ALA A 555 7.47 -51.01 -35.57
C ALA A 555 6.52 -50.85 -36.77
N PHE A 556 6.57 -51.78 -37.74
CA PHE A 556 5.66 -51.75 -38.89
C PHE A 556 4.19 -51.93 -38.50
N ARG A 557 3.93 -52.81 -37.53
CA ARG A 557 2.57 -53.01 -37.01
C ARG A 557 2.01 -51.73 -36.37
N GLU A 558 2.83 -50.95 -35.68
CA GLU A 558 2.38 -49.68 -35.09
C GLU A 558 2.15 -48.59 -36.15
N PHE A 559 2.97 -48.53 -37.22
CA PHE A 559 2.67 -47.66 -38.37
C PHE A 559 1.36 -48.02 -39.05
N GLU A 560 1.12 -49.31 -39.32
CA GLU A 560 -0.12 -49.80 -39.92
C GLU A 560 -1.34 -49.51 -39.03
N ARG A 561 -1.20 -49.67 -37.70
CA ARG A 561 -2.24 -49.28 -36.75
C ARG A 561 -2.53 -47.78 -36.80
N ALA A 562 -1.50 -46.93 -36.85
CA ALA A 562 -1.68 -45.49 -36.95
C ALA A 562 -2.44 -45.09 -38.21
N LEU A 563 -2.14 -45.72 -39.36
CA LEU A 563 -2.86 -45.48 -40.62
C LEU A 563 -4.34 -45.86 -40.53
N VAL A 564 -4.67 -46.94 -39.82
CA VAL A 564 -6.07 -47.37 -39.61
C VAL A 564 -6.79 -46.43 -38.64
N ALA A 565 -6.15 -46.07 -37.53
CA ALA A 565 -6.75 -45.24 -36.48
C ALA A 565 -7.06 -43.82 -36.95
N PHE A 566 -6.21 -43.26 -37.82
CA PHE A 566 -6.33 -41.87 -38.30
C PHE A 566 -6.83 -41.77 -39.74
N LYS A 567 -7.69 -42.71 -40.15
CA LYS A 567 -8.22 -42.77 -41.52
C LYS A 567 -8.84 -41.44 -41.98
N ASP A 568 -9.56 -40.80 -41.08
CA ASP A 568 -10.33 -39.58 -41.39
C ASP A 568 -9.49 -38.30 -41.21
N ALA A 569 -8.32 -38.38 -40.57
CA ALA A 569 -7.42 -37.26 -40.30
C ALA A 569 -6.30 -37.20 -41.36
N HIS A 570 -6.65 -36.72 -42.56
CA HIS A 570 -5.78 -36.71 -43.74
C HIS A 570 -4.37 -36.13 -43.53
N LEU A 571 -4.22 -35.01 -42.79
CA LEU A 571 -2.90 -34.42 -42.52
C LEU A 571 -2.02 -35.33 -41.65
N ALA A 572 -2.63 -35.93 -40.62
CA ALA A 572 -1.95 -36.83 -39.71
C ALA A 572 -1.58 -38.12 -40.45
N MET A 573 -2.46 -38.64 -41.32
CA MET A 573 -2.15 -39.78 -42.16
C MET A 573 -0.98 -39.52 -43.10
N LEU A 574 -0.90 -38.34 -43.73
CA LEU A 574 0.24 -37.97 -44.59
C LEU A 574 1.56 -38.03 -43.80
N TYR A 575 1.58 -37.51 -42.57
CA TYR A 575 2.75 -37.58 -41.71
C TYR A 575 3.14 -39.03 -41.39
N ALA A 576 2.17 -39.88 -41.01
CA ALA A 576 2.41 -41.30 -40.76
C ALA A 576 2.95 -42.03 -42.00
N LEU A 577 2.39 -41.76 -43.19
CA LEU A 577 2.83 -42.34 -44.46
C LEU A 577 4.28 -41.95 -44.79
N GLN A 578 4.66 -40.69 -44.60
CA GLN A 578 6.02 -40.22 -44.82
C GLN A 578 7.03 -40.91 -43.88
N GLN A 579 6.71 -41.01 -42.59
CA GLN A 579 7.57 -41.69 -41.62
C GLN A 579 7.67 -43.19 -41.89
N TYR A 580 6.56 -43.83 -42.27
CA TYR A 580 6.55 -45.25 -42.59
C TYR A 580 7.35 -45.55 -43.86
N LEU A 581 7.20 -44.74 -44.91
CA LEU A 581 7.98 -44.88 -46.14
C LEU A 581 9.48 -44.74 -45.86
N SER A 582 9.88 -43.75 -45.04
CA SER A 582 11.27 -43.56 -44.63
C SER A 582 11.82 -44.80 -43.90
N CYS A 583 11.07 -45.31 -42.91
CA CYS A 583 11.45 -46.49 -42.15
C CYS A 583 11.55 -47.76 -43.03
N LEU A 584 10.64 -47.94 -43.99
CA LEU A 584 10.71 -49.04 -44.96
C LEU A 584 11.95 -48.93 -45.88
N CYS A 585 12.28 -47.74 -46.34
CA CYS A 585 13.47 -47.51 -47.16
C CYS A 585 14.75 -47.84 -46.38
N LEU A 586 14.84 -47.40 -45.12
CA LEU A 586 16.01 -47.65 -44.27
C LEU A 586 16.18 -49.12 -43.88
N SER A 587 15.08 -49.83 -43.64
CA SER A 587 15.12 -51.24 -43.20
C SER A 587 15.45 -52.22 -44.32
N PHE A 588 14.91 -52.01 -45.52
CA PHE A 588 15.05 -52.97 -46.62
C PHE A 588 15.99 -52.52 -47.74
N GLY A 589 16.32 -51.22 -47.83
CA GLY A 589 17.24 -50.68 -48.84
C GLY A 589 16.87 -51.09 -50.26
N LYS A 590 17.70 -51.92 -50.89
CA LYS A 590 17.50 -52.43 -52.26
C LYS A 590 16.50 -53.59 -52.36
N GLN A 591 16.03 -54.15 -51.26
CA GLN A 591 15.08 -55.28 -51.22
C GLN A 591 13.70 -54.86 -50.67
N LEU A 592 13.20 -53.69 -51.11
CA LEU A 592 11.93 -53.17 -50.63
C LEU A 592 10.75 -54.05 -51.09
N PRO A 593 9.83 -54.44 -50.19
CA PRO A 593 8.62 -55.15 -50.57
C PRO A 593 7.70 -54.26 -51.42
N LEU A 594 7.63 -54.54 -52.72
CA LEU A 594 6.82 -53.76 -53.68
C LEU A 594 5.33 -53.71 -53.34
N HIS A 595 4.78 -54.75 -52.71
CA HIS A 595 3.38 -54.78 -52.30
C HIS A 595 3.07 -53.69 -51.26
N ARG A 596 3.93 -53.53 -50.23
CA ARG A 596 3.76 -52.48 -49.20
C ARG A 596 3.97 -51.10 -49.78
N LEU A 597 4.97 -50.92 -50.66
CA LEU A 597 5.17 -49.64 -51.34
C LEU A 597 3.90 -49.22 -52.10
N ARG A 598 3.31 -50.13 -52.87
CA ARG A 598 2.09 -49.86 -53.65
C ARG A 598 0.85 -49.61 -52.80
N GLU A 599 0.75 -50.25 -51.64
CA GLU A 599 -0.31 -49.93 -50.68
C GLU A 599 -0.13 -48.52 -50.11
N LEU A 600 1.09 -48.10 -49.80
CA LEU A 600 1.38 -46.73 -49.35
C LEU A 600 1.16 -45.70 -50.45
N THR A 601 1.51 -46.00 -51.71
CA THR A 601 1.23 -45.09 -52.83
C THR A 601 -0.26 -44.90 -53.02
N ARG A 602 -1.04 -45.99 -52.93
CA ARG A 602 -2.50 -45.94 -53.00
C ARG A 602 -3.09 -45.09 -51.88
N LEU A 603 -2.70 -45.32 -50.63
CA LEU A 603 -3.15 -44.51 -49.49
C LEU A 603 -2.72 -43.04 -49.64
N GLY A 604 -1.54 -42.79 -50.21
CA GLY A 604 -1.10 -41.46 -50.60
C GLY A 604 -2.06 -40.76 -51.56
N PHE A 605 -2.50 -41.45 -52.62
CA PHE A 605 -3.48 -40.89 -53.57
C PHE A 605 -4.85 -40.63 -52.95
N GLU A 606 -5.24 -41.38 -51.91
CA GLU A 606 -6.48 -41.14 -51.17
C GLU A 606 -6.37 -39.86 -50.29
N VAL A 607 -5.18 -39.56 -49.75
CA VAL A 607 -4.94 -38.45 -48.79
C VAL A 607 -4.57 -37.13 -49.47
N VAL A 608 -3.71 -37.16 -50.47
CA VAL A 608 -3.13 -35.99 -51.15
C VAL A 608 -4.17 -34.97 -51.64
N PRO A 609 -5.33 -35.36 -52.21
CA PRO A 609 -6.36 -34.40 -52.62
C PRO A 609 -6.89 -33.50 -51.50
N PHE A 610 -6.77 -33.93 -50.25
CA PHE A 610 -7.23 -33.20 -49.06
C PHE A 610 -6.10 -32.40 -48.40
N THR A 611 -4.86 -32.90 -48.42
CA THR A 611 -3.70 -32.24 -47.79
C THR A 611 -3.00 -31.22 -48.68
N LEU A 612 -3.22 -31.25 -50.00
CA LEU A 612 -2.68 -30.25 -50.93
C LEU A 612 -3.03 -28.80 -50.55
N ARG A 613 -4.13 -28.59 -49.83
CA ARG A 613 -4.54 -27.26 -49.34
C ARG A 613 -3.65 -26.72 -48.23
N SER A 614 -3.29 -27.58 -47.28
CA SER A 614 -2.55 -27.19 -46.07
C SER A 614 -1.04 -27.32 -46.27
N CYS A 615 -0.58 -28.38 -46.93
CA CYS A 615 0.84 -28.69 -47.12
C CYS A 615 1.10 -29.22 -48.55
N PRO A 616 1.11 -28.34 -49.57
CA PRO A 616 1.23 -28.75 -50.98
C PRO A 616 2.56 -29.42 -51.29
N VAL A 617 3.66 -28.88 -50.76
CA VAL A 617 5.02 -29.40 -51.01
C VAL A 617 5.15 -30.84 -50.49
N ALA A 618 4.87 -31.05 -49.20
CA ALA A 618 4.96 -32.35 -48.55
C ALA A 618 4.05 -33.43 -49.20
N SER A 619 2.88 -33.03 -49.70
CA SER A 619 1.92 -33.93 -50.35
C SER A 619 2.42 -34.41 -51.72
N VAL A 620 2.93 -33.50 -52.54
CA VAL A 620 3.47 -33.83 -53.87
C VAL A 620 4.79 -34.59 -53.73
N GLU A 621 5.65 -34.15 -52.82
CA GLU A 621 6.94 -34.78 -52.54
C GLU A 621 6.77 -36.25 -52.13
N PHE A 622 5.77 -36.57 -51.30
CA PHE A 622 5.50 -37.96 -50.93
C PHE A 622 5.23 -38.87 -52.15
N LEU A 623 4.34 -38.46 -53.07
CA LEU A 623 4.01 -39.24 -54.27
C LEU A 623 5.15 -39.30 -55.27
N LEU A 624 5.93 -38.20 -55.41
CA LEU A 624 7.12 -38.20 -56.24
C LEU A 624 8.22 -39.11 -55.68
N ASN A 625 8.40 -39.14 -54.35
CA ASN A 625 9.30 -40.08 -53.69
C ASN A 625 8.88 -41.52 -53.96
N CYS A 626 7.58 -41.81 -53.93
CA CYS A 626 7.06 -43.12 -54.30
C CYS A 626 7.34 -43.48 -55.78
N ALA A 627 7.12 -42.55 -56.71
CA ALA A 627 7.44 -42.73 -58.13
C ALA A 627 8.95 -42.94 -58.37
N ALA A 628 9.79 -42.18 -57.68
CA ALA A 628 11.24 -42.31 -57.74
C ALA A 628 11.71 -43.69 -57.24
N LEU A 629 11.08 -44.22 -56.18
CA LEU A 629 11.36 -45.56 -55.68
C LEU A 629 10.95 -46.63 -56.71
N GLU A 630 9.78 -46.54 -57.33
CA GLU A 630 9.38 -47.50 -58.38
C GLU A 630 10.32 -47.48 -59.60
N SER A 631 10.81 -46.30 -59.99
CA SER A 631 11.80 -46.15 -61.07
C SER A 631 13.13 -46.86 -60.73
N ARG A 632 13.59 -46.77 -59.48
CA ARG A 632 14.80 -47.48 -59.01
C ARG A 632 14.69 -49.00 -59.09
N PHE A 633 13.48 -49.56 -59.03
CA PHE A 633 13.23 -51.00 -59.22
C PHE A 633 13.07 -51.41 -60.69
N GLY A 634 13.31 -50.51 -61.65
CA GLY A 634 13.22 -50.79 -63.09
C GLY A 634 11.81 -50.71 -63.66
N LEU A 635 10.83 -50.23 -62.88
CA LEU A 635 9.43 -50.09 -63.29
C LEU A 635 9.14 -48.66 -63.76
N SER A 636 9.84 -48.21 -64.80
CA SER A 636 9.74 -46.84 -65.32
C SER A 636 8.33 -46.48 -65.80
N GLY A 637 7.61 -47.44 -66.39
CA GLY A 637 6.23 -47.21 -66.87
C GLY A 637 5.24 -46.92 -65.75
N THR A 638 5.34 -47.61 -64.60
CA THR A 638 4.47 -47.34 -63.45
C THR A 638 4.89 -46.08 -62.71
N ALA A 639 6.19 -45.80 -62.60
CA ALA A 639 6.70 -44.54 -62.05
C ALA A 639 6.19 -43.32 -62.82
N VAL A 640 6.22 -43.36 -64.17
CA VAL A 640 5.66 -42.29 -65.02
C VAL A 640 4.16 -42.15 -64.78
N LYS A 641 3.43 -43.27 -64.67
CA LYS A 641 2.00 -43.25 -64.38
C LYS A 641 1.68 -42.61 -63.02
N VAL A 642 2.40 -42.97 -61.95
CA VAL A 642 2.24 -42.36 -60.62
C VAL A 642 2.53 -40.85 -60.66
N ALA A 643 3.55 -40.43 -61.40
CA ALA A 643 3.86 -39.00 -61.58
C ALA A 643 2.79 -38.25 -62.38
N GLN A 644 2.24 -38.86 -63.44
CA GLN A 644 1.12 -38.32 -64.22
C GLN A 644 -0.16 -38.21 -63.38
N ASP A 645 -0.50 -39.27 -62.64
CA ASP A 645 -1.66 -39.28 -61.73
C ASP A 645 -1.52 -38.22 -60.63
N CYS A 646 -0.30 -38.00 -60.10
CA CYS A 646 -0.02 -36.93 -59.16
C CYS A 646 -0.23 -35.52 -59.78
N LEU A 647 0.24 -35.32 -61.01
CA LEU A 647 0.06 -34.07 -61.75
C LEU A 647 -1.43 -33.80 -62.02
N ASP A 648 -2.18 -34.82 -62.42
CA ASP A 648 -3.62 -34.74 -62.68
C ASP A 648 -4.41 -34.38 -61.42
N VAL A 649 -4.06 -34.98 -60.27
CA VAL A 649 -4.67 -34.65 -58.97
C VAL A 649 -4.38 -33.20 -58.57
N ALA A 650 -3.14 -32.74 -58.74
CA ALA A 650 -2.75 -31.36 -58.47
C ALA A 650 -3.48 -30.36 -59.39
N GLN A 651 -3.57 -30.68 -60.69
CA GLN A 651 -4.27 -29.85 -61.68
C GLN A 651 -5.77 -29.79 -61.42
N ARG A 652 -6.46 -30.92 -61.22
CA ARG A 652 -7.92 -30.95 -60.96
C ARG A 652 -8.31 -30.08 -59.77
N LYS A 653 -7.47 -30.05 -58.73
CA LYS A 653 -7.67 -29.15 -57.58
C LYS A 653 -7.37 -27.69 -57.97
N LEU A 654 -6.24 -27.36 -58.61
CA LEU A 654 -5.95 -26.00 -59.11
C LEU A 654 -7.10 -25.41 -59.98
N TRP A 655 -7.72 -26.24 -60.82
CA TRP A 655 -8.87 -25.86 -61.65
C TRP A 655 -10.17 -25.63 -60.84
N GLN A 656 -10.45 -26.46 -59.83
CA GLN A 656 -11.56 -26.24 -58.89
C GLN A 656 -11.36 -24.93 -58.10
N TRP A 657 -10.13 -24.56 -57.78
CA TRP A 657 -9.82 -23.35 -57.01
C TRP A 657 -9.94 -22.08 -57.85
N ARG A 658 -9.52 -22.13 -59.11
CA ARG A 658 -9.77 -21.05 -60.09
C ARG A 658 -11.28 -20.82 -60.29
N ARG A 659 -12.11 -21.88 -60.30
CA ARG A 659 -13.57 -21.76 -60.38
C ARG A 659 -14.22 -21.16 -59.13
N ILE A 660 -13.73 -21.49 -57.94
CA ILE A 660 -14.25 -20.93 -56.66
C ILE A 660 -13.88 -19.45 -56.52
N PHE A 661 -12.68 -19.03 -56.94
CA PHE A 661 -12.29 -17.62 -56.96
C PHE A 661 -13.06 -16.79 -58.01
N CYS A 662 -13.48 -17.39 -59.13
CA CYS A 662 -14.35 -16.74 -60.11
C CYS A 662 -15.85 -16.71 -59.72
N PHE A 663 -16.24 -17.28 -58.58
CA PHE A 663 -17.62 -17.27 -58.05
C PHE A 663 -17.78 -16.40 -56.79
N VAL A 664 -16.68 -15.86 -56.24
CA VAL A 664 -16.65 -14.97 -55.07
C VAL A 664 -16.17 -13.54 -55.43
N LEU A 665 -15.89 -13.31 -56.72
CA LEU A 665 -15.88 -11.99 -57.37
C LEU A 665 -17.08 -11.95 -58.31
#